data_AF-A0A9W9FMT6-F1
#
_entry.id   AF-A0A9W9FMT6-F1
#
_cell.length_a   1.000
_cell.length_b   1.000
_cell.length_c   1.000
_cell.angle_alpha   90.00
_cell.angle_beta   90.00
_cell.angle_gamma   90.00
#
_symmetry.space_group_name_H-M   'P 1'
#
loop_
_entity.id
_entity.type
_entity.pdbx_description
1 polymer ?
#
loop_
_entity_poly.entity_id
_entity_poly.type
_entity_poly.pdbx_seq_one_letter_code
_entity_poly.pdbx_strand_id
1 'polypeptide(L)'
;MLIGLCGGICAGKHAIAEYLIQHQGFQLLELASQSPHRITDQPDDHLRLQASQIGKKGNTPSEFVFETAESLLDFVTKRWQERWVTTDIADGATLDRFILRPFFLLVSVDAPVSLRWKRFSDRCRRRQLDPPHLEKFVLWNDRHLYERDIGRVYLTDRAQVRLFNSSSSVEELHLSLHKLDLGDEQRLRPSWDQYFMELASLAAQRSNCMKRRVGCVLVRERRVISTGYNGTPRHLTNCNEGGCPRCNRGDGGGVGLSTCLCLHAEENALLEAGRERIREGAILYCDTCPCLTCTVKITQVGISEVVYSQSYNMDQASAAILESAGAAQCSVMPTVHLLDYVAGNIRSLVNAINQVGYEVAWVKTPQDVKNADKLILPGVGHFGHCLSQLDKGGFLGPIREHIDAGKPFMGICVGLQALFQGSDEDPNVPGLGLIPMRIEKFDDRTKSVPHIGWNSAMNTGPVSKEQSFYGLRPTSKYYYVHSYAAPYKPGVLEEDGWSVATATYGEEEFIGAVSRGHIFGTQFHPEKSGVAGLRAIRAFLNGHQFQFIPQETFAGKEDGLTRRVIACLDVRTNDTGDLVVTKGDQYDVREKGGVDAGGQVRNLGKPVEMARKYYEQGADEVTFLNITSFRNCPLVDTPMLEILRRASETVFVPLTIGGGIKDTVDTDGTHVPALDVATMYFKSGADKVSIGSDAVFAAEDYFAAGKKLSGRTAIETISNAYGKQAVVVSVDPKRVYVDRPEDTNHHTLKTLYPNAAGQNFCWYQCTVKGGRETRDMDVRQLVQAVEAMGAGEILLNCIDKDGSNSGFDLELINDVKAAIKIPVIASSGAGVPGHFAEVFSKTTTDAALGAGMFHRGEYTVSQVKNHLQAEGFLVRQFEAAI
;
A
#
# COMPACT_ATOMS: atom_id res chain seq x y z
N MET A 1 -27.05 16.16 3.21
CA MET A 1 -26.75 14.91 3.93
C MET A 1 -27.08 15.07 5.42
N LEU A 2 -27.70 14.06 6.05
CA LEU A 2 -27.94 13.98 7.50
C LEU A 2 -27.23 12.75 8.07
N ILE A 3 -26.34 12.94 9.04
CA ILE A 3 -25.65 11.85 9.74
C ILE A 3 -26.26 11.66 11.12
N GLY A 4 -26.80 10.47 11.39
CA GLY A 4 -27.20 10.03 12.72
C GLY A 4 -26.09 9.24 13.39
N LEU A 5 -25.74 9.58 14.63
CA LEU A 5 -24.70 8.88 15.38
C LEU A 5 -25.28 8.09 16.56
N CYS A 6 -25.08 6.78 16.57
CA CYS A 6 -25.50 5.89 17.66
C CYS A 6 -24.30 5.11 18.25
N GLY A 7 -24.44 4.53 19.44
CA GLY A 7 -23.36 3.75 20.06
C GLY A 7 -23.51 3.51 21.56
N GLY A 8 -22.59 2.69 22.07
CA GLY A 8 -22.50 2.34 23.49
C GLY A 8 -22.06 3.51 24.38
N ILE A 9 -22.22 3.34 25.69
CA ILE A 9 -21.78 4.34 26.69
C ILE A 9 -20.30 4.66 26.48
N CYS A 10 -19.98 5.96 26.30
CA CYS A 10 -18.63 6.47 26.06
C CYS A 10 -17.88 5.90 24.83
N ALA A 11 -18.60 5.46 23.79
CA ALA A 11 -17.99 5.01 22.54
C ALA A 11 -17.38 6.13 21.69
N GLY A 12 -17.75 7.40 21.91
CA GLY A 12 -17.16 8.56 21.24
C GLY A 12 -18.04 9.30 20.25
N LYS A 13 -19.35 8.99 20.19
CA LYS A 13 -20.29 9.61 19.24
C LYS A 13 -20.32 11.15 19.26
N HIS A 14 -20.26 11.79 20.43
CA HIS A 14 -20.29 13.26 20.51
C HIS A 14 -18.99 13.89 19.99
N ALA A 15 -17.84 13.22 20.18
CA ALA A 15 -16.57 13.68 19.61
C ALA A 15 -16.57 13.58 18.07
N ILE A 16 -17.22 12.56 17.52
CA ILE A 16 -17.43 12.44 16.06
C ILE A 16 -18.35 13.55 15.56
N ALA A 17 -19.42 13.87 16.27
CA ALA A 17 -20.31 14.98 15.91
C ALA A 17 -19.55 16.33 15.92
N GLU A 18 -18.76 16.59 16.96
CA GLU A 18 -17.89 17.77 17.05
C GLU A 18 -16.91 17.87 15.88
N TYR A 19 -16.29 16.75 15.52
CA TYR A 19 -15.41 16.69 14.35
C TYR A 19 -16.13 17.07 13.06
N LEU A 20 -17.29 16.48 12.80
CA LEU A 20 -18.08 16.76 11.60
C LEU A 20 -18.45 18.26 11.50
N ILE A 21 -18.80 18.86 12.63
CA ILE A 21 -19.14 20.29 12.71
C ILE A 21 -17.93 21.17 12.43
N GLN A 22 -16.80 20.88 13.08
CA GLN A 22 -15.60 21.73 13.02
C GLN A 22 -14.83 21.59 11.70
N HIS A 23 -14.84 20.41 11.09
CA HIS A 23 -13.94 20.08 9.98
C HIS A 23 -14.65 19.73 8.67
N GLN A 24 -15.92 19.31 8.70
CA GLN A 24 -16.64 18.90 7.49
C GLN A 24 -17.88 19.78 7.20
N GLY A 25 -18.04 20.89 7.93
CA GLY A 25 -19.09 21.88 7.69
C GLY A 25 -20.50 21.40 8.05
N PHE A 26 -20.62 20.41 8.94
CA PHE A 26 -21.91 19.94 9.43
C PHE A 26 -22.50 20.88 10.49
N GLN A 27 -23.82 20.89 10.63
CA GLN A 27 -24.52 21.61 11.69
C GLN A 27 -25.27 20.62 12.59
N LEU A 28 -25.26 20.88 13.91
CA LEU A 28 -25.89 20.02 14.91
C LEU A 28 -27.41 20.24 14.95
N LEU A 29 -28.17 19.15 15.00
CA LEU A 29 -29.60 19.13 15.27
C LEU A 29 -29.88 18.37 16.56
N GLU A 30 -30.65 18.98 17.45
CA GLU A 30 -30.96 18.43 18.79
C GLU A 30 -32.45 18.18 18.98
N LEU A 31 -32.80 17.15 19.76
CA LEU A 31 -34.16 16.87 20.19
C LEU A 31 -34.38 17.27 21.65
N ALA A 32 -35.43 18.06 21.93
CA ALA A 32 -35.75 18.56 23.27
C ALA A 32 -36.15 17.44 24.25
N SER A 33 -36.78 16.38 23.74
CA SER A 33 -37.15 15.19 24.52
C SER A 33 -35.99 14.21 24.63
N GLN A 34 -35.00 14.53 25.48
CA GLN A 34 -34.01 13.55 25.91
C GLN A 34 -34.67 12.59 26.91
N SER A 35 -35.41 11.58 26.45
CA SER A 35 -35.92 10.54 27.35
C SER A 35 -34.73 9.91 28.09
N PRO A 36 -34.54 10.16 29.40
CA PRO A 36 -33.48 9.52 30.14
C PRO A 36 -34.00 8.13 30.47
N HIS A 37 -33.79 7.18 29.57
CA HIS A 37 -34.07 5.79 29.89
C HIS A 37 -33.27 5.44 31.15
N ARG A 38 -33.98 5.04 32.21
CA ARG A 38 -33.41 4.78 33.52
C ARG A 38 -32.60 3.48 33.46
N ILE A 39 -31.33 3.59 33.06
CA ILE A 39 -30.35 2.48 33.12
C ILE A 39 -30.17 2.02 34.59
N THR A 40 -30.50 2.89 35.56
CA THR A 40 -30.34 2.67 37.01
C THR A 40 -31.55 3.19 37.79
N ASP A 41 -31.86 2.56 38.92
CA ASP A 41 -32.91 3.00 39.86
C ASP A 41 -32.39 3.93 40.98
N GLN A 42 -31.06 4.18 41.02
CA GLN A 42 -30.43 5.03 42.03
C GLN A 42 -30.27 6.49 41.54
N PRO A 43 -30.71 7.50 42.33
CA PRO A 43 -30.60 8.92 41.97
C PRO A 43 -29.18 9.38 41.62
N ASP A 44 -28.17 8.91 42.36
CA ASP A 44 -26.76 9.32 42.19
C ASP A 44 -26.15 8.78 40.88
N ASP A 45 -26.66 7.67 40.36
CA ASP A 45 -26.17 7.06 39.12
C ASP A 45 -26.67 7.79 37.87
N HIS A 46 -27.82 8.49 37.95
CA HIS A 46 -28.31 9.34 36.86
C HIS A 46 -27.36 10.50 36.55
N LEU A 47 -26.74 11.11 37.57
CA LEU A 47 -25.75 12.18 37.40
C LEU A 47 -24.49 11.67 36.66
N ARG A 48 -24.06 10.43 36.94
CA ARG A 48 -22.89 9.78 36.31
C ARG A 48 -23.14 9.45 34.84
N LEU A 49 -24.36 9.03 34.51
CA LEU A 49 -24.74 8.57 33.17
C LEU A 49 -25.10 9.68 32.20
N GLN A 50 -25.35 10.90 32.68
CA GLN A 50 -25.68 12.06 31.85
C GLN A 50 -24.64 12.24 30.71
N ALA A 51 -25.12 12.42 29.48
CA ALA A 51 -24.29 12.55 28.28
C ALA A 51 -23.34 13.77 28.36
N SER A 52 -22.28 13.75 27.57
CA SER A 52 -21.42 14.93 27.38
C SER A 52 -22.18 15.96 26.54
N GLN A 53 -22.17 17.23 26.94
CA GLN A 53 -22.69 18.31 26.11
C GLN A 53 -21.66 18.64 25.02
N ILE A 54 -22.13 18.87 23.79
CA ILE A 54 -21.29 19.32 22.68
C ILE A 54 -20.88 20.78 22.95
N GLY A 55 -19.57 21.08 22.89
CA GLY A 55 -19.01 22.36 23.36
C GLY A 55 -19.57 23.60 22.63
N LYS A 56 -20.31 24.45 23.34
CA LYS A 56 -20.76 25.76 22.86
C LYS A 56 -19.61 26.77 22.90
N LYS A 57 -18.97 27.05 21.76
CA LYS A 57 -18.11 28.24 21.64
C LYS A 57 -19.01 29.46 21.38
N GLY A 58 -19.30 30.22 22.43
CA GLY A 58 -20.11 31.44 22.36
C GLY A 58 -21.52 31.24 22.91
N ASN A 59 -22.06 32.30 23.52
CA ASN A 59 -23.30 32.30 24.29
C ASN A 59 -24.56 32.33 23.38
N THR A 60 -24.61 31.49 22.35
CA THR A 60 -25.77 31.32 21.47
C THR A 60 -26.40 29.94 21.71
N PRO A 61 -27.73 29.84 21.89
CA PRO A 61 -28.43 28.55 21.90
C PRO A 61 -28.19 27.83 20.56
N SER A 62 -28.27 26.50 20.52
CA SER A 62 -28.33 25.80 19.23
C SER A 62 -29.52 26.36 18.45
N GLU A 63 -29.28 26.88 17.24
CA GLU A 63 -30.33 27.50 16.43
C GLU A 63 -31.45 26.51 16.06
N PHE A 64 -31.20 25.19 16.18
CA PHE A 64 -32.03 24.13 15.64
C PHE A 64 -32.34 23.02 16.68
N VAL A 65 -33.15 23.36 17.68
CA VAL A 65 -33.75 22.41 18.63
C VAL A 65 -35.19 22.10 18.22
N PHE A 66 -35.56 20.82 18.23
CA PHE A 66 -36.88 20.37 17.82
C PHE A 66 -37.56 19.57 18.94
N GLU A 67 -38.87 19.76 19.11
CA GLU A 67 -39.63 19.03 20.14
C GLU A 67 -39.81 17.54 19.82
N THR A 68 -39.87 17.22 18.52
CA THR A 68 -40.16 15.87 18.02
C THR A 68 -39.21 15.50 16.88
N ALA A 69 -38.91 14.21 16.73
CA ALA A 69 -38.13 13.70 15.60
C ALA A 69 -38.77 14.04 14.25
N GLU A 70 -40.09 14.20 14.21
CA GLU A 70 -40.84 14.55 13.01
C GLU A 70 -40.57 15.99 12.55
N SER A 71 -40.61 16.97 13.46
CA SER A 71 -40.33 18.37 13.11
C SER A 71 -38.87 18.58 12.70
N LEU A 72 -37.93 17.85 13.31
CA LEU A 72 -36.53 17.80 12.87
C LEU A 72 -36.41 17.24 11.45
N LEU A 73 -37.07 16.12 11.18
CA LEU A 73 -37.03 15.49 9.85
C LEU A 73 -37.60 16.39 8.77
N ASP A 74 -38.71 17.07 9.04
CA ASP A 74 -39.35 18.02 8.11
C ASP A 74 -38.44 19.20 7.79
N PHE A 75 -37.74 19.71 8.79
CA PHE A 75 -36.75 20.77 8.62
C PHE A 75 -35.61 20.31 7.70
N VAL A 76 -34.99 19.16 7.98
CA VAL A 76 -33.89 18.63 7.19
C VAL A 76 -34.34 18.26 5.78
N THR A 77 -35.55 17.74 5.63
CA THR A 77 -36.09 17.36 4.32
C THR A 77 -36.19 18.56 3.38
N LYS A 78 -36.53 19.75 3.90
CA LYS A 78 -36.53 21.00 3.11
C LYS A 78 -35.12 21.51 2.75
N ARG A 79 -34.09 21.02 3.46
CA ARG A 79 -32.69 21.46 3.37
C ARG A 79 -31.74 20.28 3.18
N TRP A 80 -32.17 19.26 2.43
CA TRP A 80 -31.48 17.97 2.37
C TRP A 80 -30.09 18.04 1.73
N GLN A 81 -29.82 19.08 0.93
CA GLN A 81 -28.51 19.35 0.31
C GLN A 81 -27.49 19.93 1.31
N GLU A 82 -27.94 20.48 2.42
CA GLU A 82 -27.07 20.98 3.50
C GLU A 82 -26.55 19.80 4.36
N ARG A 83 -25.51 20.05 5.16
CA ARG A 83 -24.82 19.03 5.97
C ARG A 83 -25.26 19.08 7.42
N TRP A 84 -25.90 18.02 7.90
CA TRP A 84 -26.53 17.95 9.21
C TRP A 84 -26.06 16.74 10.01
N VAL A 85 -25.88 16.88 11.32
CA VAL A 85 -25.52 15.78 12.21
C VAL A 85 -26.42 15.77 13.45
N THR A 86 -26.80 14.59 13.93
CA THR A 86 -27.52 14.43 15.20
C THR A 86 -26.99 13.23 15.99
N THR A 87 -26.90 13.38 17.31
CA THR A 87 -26.52 12.30 18.23
C THR A 87 -27.73 11.67 18.95
N ASP A 88 -28.92 12.17 18.64
CA ASP A 88 -30.15 11.97 19.41
C ASP A 88 -31.04 10.88 18.81
N ILE A 89 -30.41 9.86 18.21
CA ILE A 89 -31.09 8.62 17.81
C ILE A 89 -31.31 7.76 19.06
N ALA A 90 -32.34 8.11 19.83
CA ALA A 90 -32.64 7.52 21.14
C ALA A 90 -33.18 6.09 21.00
N ASP A 91 -34.13 5.89 20.09
CA ASP A 91 -34.90 4.67 19.95
C ASP A 91 -35.10 4.24 18.48
N GLY A 92 -35.71 3.06 18.30
CA GLY A 92 -36.05 2.51 16.99
C GLY A 92 -37.08 3.34 16.26
N ALA A 93 -38.06 3.91 16.97
CA ALA A 93 -39.09 4.75 16.37
C ALA A 93 -38.51 6.01 15.70
N THR A 94 -37.47 6.59 16.29
CA THR A 94 -36.71 7.73 15.75
C THR A 94 -35.89 7.29 14.54
N LEU A 95 -35.16 6.18 14.65
CA LEU A 95 -34.38 5.65 13.53
C LEU A 95 -35.27 5.28 12.34
N ASP A 96 -36.41 4.65 12.59
CA ASP A 96 -37.35 4.21 11.55
C ASP A 96 -37.88 5.39 10.73
N ARG A 97 -37.99 6.58 11.32
CA ARG A 97 -38.38 7.80 10.59
C ARG A 97 -37.25 8.30 9.69
N PHE A 98 -36.01 8.27 10.17
CA PHE A 98 -34.87 8.86 9.47
C PHE A 98 -34.29 7.94 8.41
N ILE A 99 -34.20 6.64 8.67
CA ILE A 99 -33.58 5.64 7.80
C ILE A 99 -34.29 5.49 6.45
N LEU A 100 -35.54 5.92 6.37
CA LEU A 100 -36.33 5.96 5.13
C LEU A 100 -35.90 7.10 4.19
N ARG A 101 -35.04 8.03 4.61
CA ARG A 101 -34.64 9.18 3.80
C ARG A 101 -33.34 8.88 3.04
N PRO A 102 -33.27 9.18 1.72
CA PRO A 102 -32.11 8.87 0.88
C PRO A 102 -30.87 9.71 1.21
N PHE A 103 -31.03 10.77 1.99
CA PHE A 103 -29.95 11.64 2.44
C PHE A 103 -29.47 11.31 3.86
N PHE A 104 -30.02 10.29 4.51
CA PHE A 104 -29.70 9.93 5.89
C PHE A 104 -28.71 8.77 5.98
N LEU A 105 -27.65 8.94 6.76
CA LEU A 105 -26.63 7.94 7.06
C LEU A 105 -26.61 7.66 8.57
N LEU A 106 -26.90 6.43 9.01
CA LEU A 106 -26.67 6.01 10.39
C LEU A 106 -25.26 5.45 10.52
N VAL A 107 -24.52 6.02 11.46
CA VAL A 107 -23.16 5.63 11.81
C VAL A 107 -23.19 5.10 13.24
N SER A 108 -22.90 3.81 13.42
CA SER A 108 -22.72 3.23 14.74
C SER A 108 -21.26 3.34 15.18
N VAL A 109 -21.07 3.66 16.45
CA VAL A 109 -19.76 3.89 17.04
C VAL A 109 -19.60 2.94 18.21
N ASP A 110 -18.60 2.08 18.14
CA ASP A 110 -18.22 1.17 19.21
C ASP A 110 -16.76 1.36 19.61
N ALA A 111 -16.37 0.86 20.79
CA ALA A 111 -15.00 0.90 21.27
C ALA A 111 -14.77 -0.20 22.33
N PRO A 112 -13.51 -0.64 22.56
CA PRO A 112 -13.21 -1.60 23.61
C PRO A 112 -13.81 -1.19 24.97
N VAL A 113 -14.45 -2.13 25.66
CA VAL A 113 -15.16 -1.86 26.94
C VAL A 113 -14.23 -1.23 27.97
N SER A 114 -12.98 -1.70 28.07
CA SER A 114 -11.95 -1.13 28.94
C SER A 114 -11.67 0.34 28.66
N LEU A 115 -11.62 0.72 27.38
CA LEU A 115 -11.40 2.09 26.93
C LEU A 115 -12.63 2.96 27.17
N ARG A 116 -13.83 2.44 26.93
CA ARG A 116 -15.09 3.12 27.23
C ARG A 116 -15.25 3.38 28.72
N TRP A 117 -14.84 2.42 29.56
CA TRP A 117 -14.80 2.60 31.02
C TRP A 117 -13.78 3.68 31.41
N LYS A 118 -12.57 3.67 30.84
CA LYS A 118 -11.56 4.73 31.10
C LYS A 118 -12.11 6.12 30.77
N ARG A 119 -12.70 6.30 29.59
CA ARG A 119 -13.36 7.54 29.15
C ARG A 119 -14.52 7.95 30.07
N PHE A 120 -15.29 6.98 30.54
CA PHE A 120 -16.37 7.19 31.49
C PHE A 120 -15.84 7.66 32.85
N SER A 121 -14.80 7.01 33.36
CA SER A 121 -14.14 7.36 34.61
C SER A 121 -13.54 8.77 34.57
N ASP A 122 -12.88 9.13 33.47
CA ASP A 122 -12.35 10.48 33.26
C ASP A 122 -13.45 11.55 33.16
N ARG A 123 -14.63 11.18 32.65
CA ARG A 123 -15.81 12.05 32.66
C ARG A 123 -16.38 12.23 34.08
N CYS A 124 -16.47 11.18 34.87
CA CYS A 124 -16.88 11.26 36.28
C CYS A 124 -15.94 12.15 37.09
N ARG A 125 -14.62 11.95 36.95
CA ARG A 125 -13.60 12.79 37.60
C ARG A 125 -13.73 14.26 37.24
N ARG A 126 -13.94 14.60 35.95
CA ARG A 126 -14.18 15.98 35.50
C ARG A 126 -15.44 16.61 36.10
N ARG A 127 -16.44 15.79 36.47
CA ARG A 127 -17.66 16.22 37.14
C ARG A 127 -17.59 16.13 38.67
N GLN A 128 -16.40 15.87 39.23
CA GLN A 128 -16.19 15.67 40.67
C GLN A 128 -17.05 14.52 41.26
N LEU A 129 -17.31 13.49 40.46
CA LEU A 129 -18.03 12.28 40.87
C LEU A 129 -17.07 11.08 40.95
N ASP A 130 -17.30 10.19 41.90
CA ASP A 130 -16.55 8.94 42.03
C ASP A 130 -16.92 7.96 40.88
N PRO A 131 -15.93 7.44 40.11
CA PRO A 131 -16.19 6.52 39.02
C PRO A 131 -16.58 5.11 39.52
N PRO A 132 -17.51 4.42 38.83
CA PRO A 132 -17.90 3.06 39.20
C PRO A 132 -16.77 2.05 38.92
N HIS A 133 -16.77 0.93 39.64
CA HIS A 133 -15.97 -0.24 39.26
C HIS A 133 -16.33 -0.75 37.85
N LEU A 134 -15.36 -1.39 37.19
CA LEU A 134 -15.52 -1.92 35.83
C LEU A 134 -16.73 -2.86 35.72
N GLU A 135 -16.94 -3.73 36.71
CA GLU A 135 -18.08 -4.65 36.75
C GLU A 135 -19.43 -3.92 36.68
N LYS A 136 -19.61 -2.85 37.48
CA LYS A 136 -20.83 -2.03 37.46
C LYS A 136 -21.01 -1.32 36.12
N PHE A 137 -19.92 -0.86 35.48
CA PHE A 137 -19.97 -0.27 34.15
C PHE A 137 -20.32 -1.27 33.05
N VAL A 138 -19.82 -2.51 33.13
CA VAL A 138 -20.18 -3.60 32.21
C VAL A 138 -21.68 -3.87 32.31
N LEU A 139 -22.23 -3.98 33.52
CA LEU A 139 -23.67 -4.18 33.72
C LEU A 139 -24.51 -3.02 33.13
N TRP A 140 -24.06 -1.77 33.28
CA TRP A 140 -24.73 -0.63 32.65
C TRP A 140 -24.63 -0.63 31.14
N ASN A 141 -23.46 -0.99 30.61
CA ASN A 141 -23.27 -1.15 29.18
C ASN A 141 -24.19 -2.23 28.62
N ASP A 142 -24.31 -3.36 29.31
CA ASP A 142 -25.11 -4.48 28.84
C ASP A 142 -26.59 -4.15 28.87
N ARG A 143 -27.06 -3.44 29.91
CA ARG A 143 -28.43 -2.88 29.90
C ARG A 143 -28.63 -1.90 28.75
N HIS A 144 -27.71 -0.95 28.56
CA HIS A 144 -27.79 0.06 27.49
C HIS A 144 -27.78 -0.53 26.08
N LEU A 145 -27.11 -1.67 25.87
CA LEU A 145 -27.00 -2.32 24.57
C LEU A 145 -28.04 -3.42 24.35
N TYR A 146 -28.32 -4.26 25.34
CA TYR A 146 -29.01 -5.54 25.17
C TYR A 146 -30.34 -5.67 25.95
N GLU A 147 -30.73 -4.69 26.76
CA GLU A 147 -32.01 -4.77 27.50
C GLU A 147 -33.20 -4.83 26.54
N ARG A 148 -34.19 -5.67 26.86
CA ARG A 148 -35.27 -6.06 25.93
C ARG A 148 -36.10 -4.87 25.41
N ASP A 149 -36.31 -3.86 26.24
CA ASP A 149 -37.19 -2.71 25.92
C ASP A 149 -36.40 -1.42 25.62
N ILE A 150 -35.09 -1.37 25.93
CA ILE A 150 -34.27 -0.14 25.98
C ILE A 150 -32.93 -0.30 25.22
N GLY A 151 -32.49 -1.53 24.97
CA GLY A 151 -31.17 -1.85 24.46
C GLY A 151 -30.92 -1.36 23.03
N ARG A 152 -29.81 -0.68 22.79
CA ARG A 152 -29.48 -0.01 21.51
C ARG A 152 -28.80 -0.89 20.47
N VAL A 153 -28.68 -2.20 20.70
CA VAL A 153 -28.06 -3.12 19.74
C VAL A 153 -28.76 -3.08 18.39
N TYR A 154 -30.09 -2.94 18.37
CA TYR A 154 -30.83 -2.88 17.11
C TYR A 154 -30.48 -1.64 16.27
N LEU A 155 -30.08 -0.53 16.90
CA LEU A 155 -29.57 0.65 16.20
C LEU A 155 -28.20 0.37 15.56
N THR A 156 -27.36 -0.38 16.27
CA THR A 156 -26.01 -0.72 15.82
C THR A 156 -26.06 -1.69 14.65
N ASP A 157 -26.97 -2.66 14.70
CA ASP A 157 -27.13 -3.64 13.63
C ASP A 157 -27.62 -3.00 12.33
N ARG A 158 -28.52 -2.01 12.44
CA ARG A 158 -29.10 -1.28 11.31
C ARG A 158 -28.27 -0.10 10.79
N ALA A 159 -27.08 0.13 11.34
CA ALA A 159 -26.20 1.19 10.88
C ALA A 159 -25.54 0.81 9.55
N GLN A 160 -25.59 1.73 8.57
CA GLN A 160 -24.93 1.56 7.28
C GLN A 160 -23.40 1.60 7.41
N VAL A 161 -22.89 2.36 8.37
CA VAL A 161 -21.45 2.45 8.65
C VAL A 161 -21.20 2.09 10.11
N ARG A 162 -20.26 1.16 10.33
CA ARG A 162 -19.86 0.72 11.68
C ARG A 162 -18.43 1.20 11.95
N LEU A 163 -18.26 2.05 12.95
CA LEU A 163 -16.99 2.62 13.34
C LEU A 163 -16.49 2.00 14.64
N PHE A 164 -15.29 1.45 14.58
CA PHE A 164 -14.60 0.96 15.76
C PHE A 164 -13.58 1.99 16.25
N ASN A 165 -13.95 2.74 17.29
CA ASN A 165 -13.16 3.80 17.89
C ASN A 165 -12.20 3.23 18.97
N SER A 166 -11.09 2.66 18.52
CA SER A 166 -9.98 2.25 19.38
C SER A 166 -9.12 3.42 19.92
N SER A 167 -9.43 4.66 19.53
CA SER A 167 -8.59 5.83 19.79
C SER A 167 -8.53 6.19 21.27
N SER A 168 -7.34 6.38 21.83
CA SER A 168 -7.16 6.74 23.23
C SER A 168 -7.42 8.23 23.52
N SER A 169 -7.38 9.06 22.49
CA SER A 169 -7.54 10.53 22.54
C SER A 169 -8.56 11.05 21.49
N VAL A 170 -8.99 12.31 21.63
CA VAL A 170 -9.92 12.95 20.68
C VAL A 170 -9.19 13.31 19.38
N GLU A 171 -7.93 13.70 19.47
CA GLU A 171 -7.08 14.05 18.32
C GLU A 171 -6.84 12.84 17.40
N GLU A 172 -6.57 11.65 17.97
CA GLU A 172 -6.40 10.40 17.24
C GLU A 172 -7.72 9.97 16.55
N LEU A 173 -8.85 10.21 17.21
CA LEU A 173 -10.16 9.98 16.61
C LEU A 173 -10.40 10.93 15.42
N HIS A 174 -10.07 12.22 15.54
CA HIS A 174 -10.23 13.20 14.45
C HIS A 174 -9.41 12.81 13.21
N LEU A 175 -8.17 12.35 13.39
CA LEU A 175 -7.33 11.86 12.29
C LEU A 175 -7.95 10.64 11.59
N SER A 176 -8.55 9.72 12.35
CA SER A 176 -9.22 8.55 11.80
C SER A 176 -10.47 8.93 10.99
N LEU A 177 -11.25 9.91 11.46
CA LEU A 177 -12.44 10.40 10.78
C LEU A 177 -12.12 11.17 9.49
N HIS A 178 -11.00 11.90 9.45
CA HIS A 178 -10.53 12.58 8.24
C HIS A 178 -10.27 11.62 7.08
N LYS A 179 -9.67 10.46 7.35
CA LYS A 179 -9.37 9.45 6.32
C LYS A 179 -10.60 8.73 5.79
N LEU A 180 -11.56 8.49 6.67
CA LEU A 180 -12.77 7.77 6.32
C LEU A 180 -13.69 8.60 5.40
N ASP A 181 -13.61 9.92 5.52
CA ASP A 181 -14.51 10.89 4.92
C ASP A 181 -15.99 10.47 5.05
N LEU A 182 -16.53 10.65 6.26
CA LEU A 182 -17.94 10.37 6.52
C LEU A 182 -18.90 11.22 5.68
N GLY A 183 -18.41 12.28 5.04
CA GLY A 183 -19.18 13.15 4.15
C GLY A 183 -19.29 12.66 2.71
N ASP A 184 -18.67 11.53 2.34
CA ASP A 184 -18.74 10.98 0.97
C ASP A 184 -20.18 10.52 0.61
N GLU A 185 -20.75 11.17 -0.41
CA GLU A 185 -22.12 10.92 -0.87
C GLU A 185 -22.27 9.58 -1.60
N GLN A 186 -21.20 8.97 -2.09
CA GLN A 186 -21.25 7.63 -2.72
C GLN A 186 -21.71 6.55 -1.72
N ARG A 187 -21.53 6.81 -0.41
CA ARG A 187 -22.02 5.93 0.68
C ARG A 187 -23.54 5.95 0.82
N LEU A 188 -24.19 7.02 0.38
CA LEU A 188 -25.65 7.13 0.34
C LEU A 188 -26.22 6.56 -0.96
N ARG A 189 -25.45 6.63 -2.04
CA ARG A 189 -25.90 6.23 -3.38
C ARG A 189 -24.78 5.59 -4.20
N PRO A 190 -24.74 4.25 -4.32
CA PRO A 190 -23.75 3.56 -5.16
C PRO A 190 -23.89 3.91 -6.65
N SER A 191 -22.85 3.62 -7.43
CA SER A 191 -22.93 3.72 -8.89
C SER A 191 -23.93 2.70 -9.46
N TRP A 192 -24.36 2.91 -10.72
CA TRP A 192 -25.33 2.00 -11.34
C TRP A 192 -24.77 0.58 -11.51
N ASP A 193 -23.53 0.45 -11.98
CA ASP A 193 -22.92 -0.87 -12.19
C ASP A 193 -22.72 -1.60 -10.86
N GLN A 194 -22.26 -0.88 -9.83
CA GLN A 194 -22.14 -1.45 -8.49
C GLN A 194 -23.50 -1.92 -7.96
N TYR A 195 -24.54 -1.09 -8.09
CA TYR A 195 -25.90 -1.45 -7.67
C TYR A 195 -26.42 -2.69 -8.40
N PHE A 196 -26.24 -2.79 -9.72
CA PHE A 196 -26.74 -3.93 -10.50
C PHE A 196 -25.92 -5.20 -10.29
N MET A 197 -24.60 -5.08 -10.07
CA MET A 197 -23.75 -6.22 -9.70
C MET A 197 -24.05 -6.72 -8.28
N GLU A 198 -24.27 -5.84 -7.31
CA GLU A 198 -24.71 -6.24 -5.97
C GLU A 198 -26.07 -6.95 -6.00
N LEU A 199 -26.99 -6.51 -6.87
CA LEU A 199 -28.26 -7.20 -7.11
C LEU A 199 -28.06 -8.57 -7.76
N ALA A 200 -27.12 -8.72 -8.70
CA ALA A 200 -26.78 -10.01 -9.29
C ALA A 200 -26.23 -10.96 -8.23
N SER A 201 -25.27 -10.51 -7.43
CA SER A 201 -24.72 -11.28 -6.32
C SER A 201 -25.77 -11.64 -5.26
N LEU A 202 -26.74 -10.76 -4.98
CA LEU A 202 -27.87 -11.07 -4.10
C LEU A 202 -28.78 -12.15 -4.71
N ALA A 203 -29.07 -12.05 -6.02
CA ALA A 203 -29.83 -13.08 -6.73
C ALA A 203 -29.10 -14.44 -6.69
N ALA A 204 -27.77 -14.45 -6.80
CA ALA A 204 -26.96 -15.66 -6.72
C ALA A 204 -27.13 -16.43 -5.41
N GLN A 205 -27.40 -15.73 -4.30
CA GLN A 205 -27.66 -16.37 -2.99
C GLN A 205 -28.93 -17.22 -2.99
N ARG A 206 -29.84 -17.01 -3.95
CA ARG A 206 -31.04 -17.85 -4.13
C ARG A 206 -30.79 -19.11 -4.93
N SER A 207 -29.60 -19.28 -5.50
CA SER A 207 -29.21 -20.49 -6.23
C SER A 207 -29.42 -21.75 -5.40
N ASN A 208 -30.07 -22.74 -6.01
CA ASN A 208 -30.23 -24.08 -5.45
C ASN A 208 -29.34 -25.11 -6.17
N CYS A 209 -28.47 -24.66 -7.09
CA CYS A 209 -27.54 -25.51 -7.81
C CYS A 209 -26.38 -25.95 -6.91
N MET A 210 -26.05 -27.24 -6.94
CA MET A 210 -24.96 -27.81 -6.13
C MET A 210 -23.56 -27.58 -6.72
N LYS A 211 -23.45 -27.08 -7.97
CA LYS A 211 -22.17 -26.93 -8.67
C LYS A 211 -21.62 -25.50 -8.66
N ARG A 212 -22.47 -24.49 -8.66
CA ARG A 212 -22.05 -23.07 -8.67
C ARG A 212 -23.21 -22.20 -8.18
N ARG A 213 -22.92 -21.01 -7.67
CA ARG A 213 -23.91 -19.97 -7.38
C ARG A 213 -23.67 -18.81 -8.34
N VAL A 214 -24.64 -18.55 -9.21
CA VAL A 214 -24.58 -17.48 -10.20
C VAL A 214 -25.90 -16.75 -10.16
N GLY A 215 -25.83 -15.42 -10.13
CA GLY A 215 -26.97 -14.53 -10.27
C GLY A 215 -26.82 -13.64 -11.50
N CYS A 216 -27.97 -13.16 -11.97
CA CYS A 216 -28.10 -12.35 -13.16
C CYS A 216 -29.21 -11.32 -12.95
N VAL A 217 -29.02 -10.11 -13.48
CA VAL A 217 -30.00 -9.02 -13.48
C VAL A 217 -30.08 -8.44 -14.87
N LEU A 218 -31.29 -8.35 -15.41
CA LEU A 218 -31.55 -7.66 -16.66
C LEU A 218 -32.06 -6.26 -16.36
N VAL A 219 -31.51 -5.25 -17.02
CA VAL A 219 -31.73 -3.83 -16.76
C VAL A 219 -32.06 -3.12 -18.06
N ARG A 220 -32.94 -2.11 -18.03
CA ARG A 220 -33.10 -1.13 -19.12
C ARG A 220 -33.42 0.22 -18.51
N GLU A 221 -32.84 1.30 -19.04
CA GLU A 221 -33.05 2.67 -18.52
C GLU A 221 -32.82 2.76 -17.00
N ARG A 222 -31.82 2.04 -16.49
CA ARG A 222 -31.50 1.92 -15.05
C ARG A 222 -32.63 1.32 -14.20
N ARG A 223 -33.51 0.51 -14.80
CA ARG A 223 -34.56 -0.25 -14.13
C ARG A 223 -34.39 -1.74 -14.35
N VAL A 224 -34.53 -2.52 -13.28
CA VAL A 224 -34.51 -3.99 -13.37
C VAL A 224 -35.76 -4.48 -14.11
N ILE A 225 -35.56 -5.23 -15.19
CA ILE A 225 -36.60 -5.94 -15.94
C ILE A 225 -36.90 -7.28 -15.26
N SER A 226 -35.84 -8.04 -14.96
CA SER A 226 -35.93 -9.35 -14.34
C SER A 226 -34.63 -9.69 -13.61
N THR A 227 -34.72 -10.65 -12.69
CA THR A 227 -33.58 -11.27 -12.04
C THR A 227 -33.59 -12.76 -12.34
N GLY A 228 -32.41 -13.37 -12.30
CA GLY A 228 -32.25 -14.79 -12.50
C GLY A 228 -31.15 -15.32 -11.60
N TYR A 229 -31.28 -16.58 -11.24
CA TYR A 229 -30.26 -17.33 -10.52
C TYR A 229 -30.28 -18.75 -11.03
N ASN A 230 -29.16 -19.43 -10.97
CA ASN A 230 -29.09 -20.79 -11.48
C ASN A 230 -29.82 -21.77 -10.55
N GLY A 231 -30.72 -22.58 -11.11
CA GLY A 231 -31.54 -23.49 -10.31
C GLY A 231 -32.49 -24.37 -11.10
N THR A 232 -33.09 -25.35 -10.42
CA THR A 232 -34.05 -26.31 -11.01
C THR A 232 -35.37 -25.64 -11.46
N PRO A 233 -35.99 -26.12 -12.54
CA PRO A 233 -37.29 -25.67 -13.01
C PRO A 233 -38.38 -25.75 -11.96
N ARG A 234 -39.42 -24.93 -12.16
CA ARG A 234 -40.61 -24.90 -11.31
C ARG A 234 -41.24 -26.30 -11.21
N HIS A 235 -41.74 -26.63 -10.02
CA HIS A 235 -42.40 -27.89 -9.71
C HIS A 235 -41.50 -29.14 -9.69
N LEU A 236 -40.18 -28.99 -9.81
CA LEU A 236 -39.22 -30.07 -9.59
C LEU A 236 -38.54 -29.94 -8.22
N THR A 237 -38.11 -31.06 -7.65
CA THR A 237 -37.29 -31.08 -6.43
C THR A 237 -36.01 -30.27 -6.66
N ASN A 238 -35.61 -29.46 -5.68
CA ASN A 238 -34.45 -28.60 -5.86
C ASN A 238 -33.16 -29.40 -5.97
N CYS A 239 -32.18 -28.87 -6.68
CA CYS A 239 -30.90 -29.58 -6.85
C CYS A 239 -30.19 -29.79 -5.50
N ASN A 240 -30.27 -28.84 -4.57
CA ASN A 240 -29.75 -28.97 -3.20
C ASN A 240 -30.58 -29.90 -2.29
N GLU A 241 -31.72 -30.39 -2.76
CA GLU A 241 -32.57 -31.41 -2.13
C GLU A 241 -32.42 -32.79 -2.82
N GLY A 242 -31.44 -32.93 -3.72
CA GLY A 242 -31.21 -34.17 -4.47
C GLY A 242 -31.95 -34.26 -5.81
N GLY A 243 -32.68 -33.23 -6.22
CA GLY A 243 -33.55 -33.26 -7.40
C GLY A 243 -32.82 -33.33 -8.75
N CYS A 244 -31.52 -33.04 -8.80
CA CYS A 244 -30.71 -33.21 -10.01
C CYS A 244 -29.70 -34.35 -9.84
N PRO A 245 -29.91 -35.52 -10.48
CA PRO A 245 -29.00 -36.67 -10.37
C PRO A 245 -27.57 -36.33 -10.78
N ARG A 246 -27.39 -35.55 -11.85
CA ARG A 246 -26.07 -35.14 -12.34
C ARG A 246 -25.32 -34.30 -11.32
N CYS A 247 -25.96 -33.28 -10.75
CA CYS A 247 -25.29 -32.39 -9.81
C CYS A 247 -24.97 -33.07 -8.47
N ASN A 248 -25.75 -34.08 -8.07
CA ASN A 248 -25.57 -34.82 -6.81
C ASN A 248 -24.65 -36.05 -6.90
N ARG A 249 -24.14 -36.40 -8.09
CA ARG A 249 -23.23 -37.55 -8.29
C ARG A 249 -21.76 -37.29 -7.90
N GLY A 250 -21.40 -36.06 -7.56
CA GLY A 250 -20.02 -35.71 -7.16
C GLY A 250 -19.01 -35.53 -8.30
N ASP A 251 -19.41 -35.71 -9.57
CA ASP A 251 -18.54 -35.52 -10.73
C ASP A 251 -18.03 -34.07 -10.87
N GLY A 252 -16.88 -33.87 -11.55
CA GLY A 252 -16.30 -32.55 -11.81
C GLY A 252 -17.22 -31.60 -12.59
N GLY A 253 -16.99 -30.29 -12.48
CA GLY A 253 -17.70 -29.27 -13.27
C GLY A 253 -17.58 -29.54 -14.78
N GLY A 254 -18.65 -29.30 -15.54
CA GLY A 254 -18.66 -29.48 -17.00
C GLY A 254 -18.99 -30.91 -17.50
N VAL A 255 -19.06 -31.92 -16.64
CA VAL A 255 -19.42 -33.29 -17.03
C VAL A 255 -20.94 -33.45 -17.16
N GLY A 256 -21.42 -34.09 -18.24
CA GLY A 256 -22.83 -34.49 -18.40
C GLY A 256 -23.83 -33.32 -18.49
N LEU A 257 -23.43 -32.17 -19.04
CA LEU A 257 -24.25 -30.94 -19.09
C LEU A 257 -25.64 -31.14 -19.70
N SER A 258 -25.79 -32.00 -20.70
CA SER A 258 -27.08 -32.34 -21.33
C SER A 258 -28.08 -33.02 -20.41
N THR A 259 -27.63 -33.57 -19.28
CA THR A 259 -28.46 -34.21 -18.25
C THR A 259 -28.65 -33.34 -17.01
N CYS A 260 -28.11 -32.11 -17.03
CA CYS A 260 -28.33 -31.14 -15.97
C CYS A 260 -29.78 -30.64 -16.03
N LEU A 261 -30.47 -30.71 -14.90
CA LEU A 261 -31.83 -30.19 -14.79
C LEU A 261 -31.86 -28.70 -14.43
N CYS A 262 -30.75 -28.11 -13.95
CA CYS A 262 -30.70 -26.70 -13.59
C CYS A 262 -30.65 -25.79 -14.82
N LEU A 263 -31.48 -24.75 -14.82
CA LEU A 263 -31.35 -23.60 -15.72
C LEU A 263 -30.29 -22.65 -15.19
N HIS A 264 -29.59 -21.98 -16.10
CA HIS A 264 -28.59 -20.97 -15.77
C HIS A 264 -29.26 -19.65 -15.34
N ALA A 265 -28.49 -18.78 -14.69
CA ALA A 265 -29.01 -17.53 -14.15
C ALA A 265 -29.53 -16.61 -15.27
N GLU A 266 -28.79 -16.54 -16.36
CA GLU A 266 -29.11 -15.77 -17.56
C GLU A 266 -30.37 -16.30 -18.23
N GLU A 267 -30.50 -17.63 -18.37
CA GLU A 267 -31.70 -18.26 -18.94
C GLU A 267 -32.94 -17.94 -18.11
N ASN A 268 -32.82 -18.05 -16.78
CA ASN A 268 -33.92 -17.70 -15.88
C ASN A 268 -34.27 -16.22 -15.99
N ALA A 269 -33.28 -15.31 -15.99
CA ALA A 269 -33.55 -13.88 -16.16
C ALA A 269 -34.27 -13.58 -17.49
N LEU A 270 -33.86 -14.21 -18.58
CA LEU A 270 -34.46 -14.06 -19.90
C LEU A 270 -35.90 -14.60 -19.97
N LEU A 271 -36.13 -15.80 -19.44
CA LEU A 271 -37.45 -16.44 -19.42
C LEU A 271 -38.44 -15.63 -18.58
N GLU A 272 -38.01 -15.11 -17.43
CA GLU A 272 -38.86 -14.27 -16.56
C GLU A 272 -39.15 -12.89 -17.19
N ALA A 273 -38.19 -12.31 -17.91
CA ALA A 273 -38.43 -11.07 -18.66
C ALA A 273 -39.47 -11.28 -19.77
N GLY A 274 -39.31 -12.35 -20.57
CA GLY A 274 -40.11 -12.56 -21.76
C GLY A 274 -39.80 -11.56 -22.87
N ARG A 275 -40.04 -11.97 -24.13
CA ARG A 275 -39.52 -11.26 -25.31
C ARG A 275 -39.99 -9.79 -25.45
N GLU A 276 -41.21 -9.47 -25.02
CA GLU A 276 -41.77 -8.12 -25.20
C GLU A 276 -41.15 -7.05 -24.29
N ARG A 277 -40.57 -7.48 -23.15
CA ARG A 277 -39.96 -6.58 -22.16
C ARG A 277 -38.50 -6.29 -22.45
N ILE A 278 -37.83 -7.14 -23.24
CA ILE A 278 -36.45 -6.94 -23.71
C ILE A 278 -36.53 -6.12 -25.00
N ARG A 279 -35.96 -4.91 -24.98
CA ARG A 279 -35.94 -3.98 -26.12
C ARG A 279 -34.54 -3.36 -26.22
N GLU A 280 -34.32 -2.59 -27.27
CA GLU A 280 -33.10 -1.82 -27.50
C GLU A 280 -32.67 -1.04 -26.24
N GLY A 281 -31.38 -1.12 -25.88
CA GLY A 281 -30.82 -0.53 -24.66
C GLY A 281 -30.93 -1.38 -23.39
N ALA A 282 -31.29 -2.67 -23.48
CA ALA A 282 -31.28 -3.58 -22.33
C ALA A 282 -29.87 -4.13 -22.05
N ILE A 283 -29.44 -4.07 -20.79
CA ILE A 283 -28.13 -4.49 -20.28
C ILE A 283 -28.31 -5.68 -19.34
N LEU A 284 -27.49 -6.71 -19.45
CA LEU A 284 -27.48 -7.88 -18.57
C LEU A 284 -26.24 -7.86 -17.67
N TYR A 285 -26.44 -7.89 -16.36
CA TYR A 285 -25.37 -8.01 -15.36
C TYR A 285 -25.36 -9.43 -14.82
N CYS A 286 -24.23 -10.12 -14.79
CA CYS A 286 -24.11 -11.51 -14.30
C CYS A 286 -22.84 -11.69 -13.48
N ASP A 287 -22.85 -12.52 -12.44
CA ASP A 287 -21.60 -12.76 -11.68
C ASP A 287 -20.54 -13.50 -12.50
N THR A 288 -20.94 -14.23 -13.53
CA THR A 288 -20.05 -15.04 -14.35
C THR A 288 -20.33 -14.84 -15.83
N CYS A 289 -19.32 -14.98 -16.67
CA CYS A 289 -19.48 -14.90 -18.11
C CYS A 289 -20.52 -15.92 -18.62
N PRO A 290 -21.52 -15.50 -19.42
CA PRO A 290 -22.53 -16.41 -19.95
C PRO A 290 -21.93 -17.52 -20.81
N CYS A 291 -22.41 -18.76 -20.60
CA CYS A 291 -22.01 -19.87 -21.45
C CYS A 291 -22.60 -19.73 -22.87
N LEU A 292 -22.05 -20.45 -23.85
CA LEU A 292 -22.45 -20.37 -25.26
C LEU A 292 -23.97 -20.49 -25.48
N THR A 293 -24.64 -21.41 -24.78
CA THR A 293 -26.09 -21.60 -24.90
C THR A 293 -26.89 -20.44 -24.34
N CYS A 294 -26.42 -19.81 -23.27
CA CYS A 294 -27.01 -18.58 -22.72
C CYS A 294 -26.77 -17.41 -23.67
N THR A 295 -25.56 -17.28 -24.19
CA THR A 295 -25.15 -16.22 -25.11
C THR A 295 -25.98 -16.18 -26.38
N VAL A 296 -26.25 -17.33 -27.00
CA VAL A 296 -27.16 -17.42 -28.17
C VAL A 296 -28.55 -16.90 -27.81
N LYS A 297 -29.05 -17.22 -26.62
CA LYS A 297 -30.37 -16.76 -26.15
C LYS A 297 -30.38 -15.25 -25.84
N ILE A 298 -29.35 -14.73 -25.17
CA ILE A 298 -29.13 -13.30 -24.88
C ILE A 298 -29.15 -12.50 -26.19
N THR A 299 -28.45 -13.01 -27.18
CA THR A 299 -28.37 -12.40 -28.51
C THR A 299 -29.72 -12.40 -29.21
N GLN A 300 -30.40 -13.55 -29.25
CA GLN A 300 -31.70 -13.71 -29.92
C GLN A 300 -32.79 -12.78 -29.38
N VAL A 301 -32.71 -12.40 -28.11
CA VAL A 301 -33.67 -11.48 -27.47
C VAL A 301 -33.32 -10.01 -27.65
N GLY A 302 -32.15 -9.67 -28.19
CA GLY A 302 -31.74 -8.30 -28.49
C GLY A 302 -31.23 -7.49 -27.28
N ILE A 303 -30.50 -8.13 -26.37
CA ILE A 303 -29.77 -7.43 -25.29
C ILE A 303 -28.62 -6.64 -25.91
N SER A 304 -28.45 -5.39 -25.49
CA SER A 304 -27.44 -4.48 -26.04
C SER A 304 -26.12 -4.49 -25.28
N GLU A 305 -26.06 -4.99 -24.05
CA GLU A 305 -24.80 -5.04 -23.28
C GLU A 305 -24.80 -6.16 -22.24
N VAL A 306 -23.63 -6.76 -21.98
CA VAL A 306 -23.44 -7.79 -20.95
C VAL A 306 -22.25 -7.43 -20.06
N VAL A 307 -22.49 -7.24 -18.77
CA VAL A 307 -21.48 -6.95 -17.75
C VAL A 307 -21.33 -8.16 -16.83
N TYR A 308 -20.11 -8.57 -16.51
CA TYR A 308 -19.89 -9.66 -15.56
C TYR A 308 -18.64 -9.50 -14.68
N SER A 309 -18.57 -10.20 -13.54
CA SER A 309 -17.41 -10.10 -12.62
C SER A 309 -16.38 -11.23 -12.77
N GLN A 310 -16.75 -12.41 -13.28
CA GLN A 310 -15.84 -13.56 -13.40
C GLN A 310 -15.84 -14.17 -14.82
N SER A 311 -14.66 -14.47 -15.35
CA SER A 311 -14.46 -15.19 -16.62
C SER A 311 -14.80 -16.69 -16.55
N TYR A 312 -15.03 -17.33 -17.70
CA TYR A 312 -15.36 -18.77 -17.84
C TYR A 312 -14.66 -19.43 -19.06
N ASN A 313 -14.60 -20.77 -19.09
CA ASN A 313 -13.86 -21.53 -20.13
C ASN A 313 -14.36 -21.38 -21.59
N MET A 314 -15.37 -20.54 -21.85
CA MET A 314 -15.99 -20.35 -23.17
C MET A 314 -16.06 -18.87 -23.61
N ASP A 315 -15.31 -17.99 -22.96
CA ASP A 315 -15.43 -16.53 -23.11
C ASP A 315 -15.25 -16.05 -24.56
N GLN A 316 -14.27 -16.59 -25.31
CA GLN A 316 -14.03 -16.17 -26.70
C GLN A 316 -15.18 -16.53 -27.65
N ALA A 317 -15.80 -17.70 -27.48
CA ALA A 317 -16.91 -18.14 -28.34
C ALA A 317 -18.22 -17.39 -28.00
N SER A 318 -18.45 -17.11 -26.71
CA SER A 318 -19.56 -16.25 -26.27
C SER A 318 -19.37 -14.80 -26.75
N ALA A 319 -18.18 -14.22 -26.55
CA ALA A 319 -17.86 -12.87 -26.98
C ALA A 319 -18.01 -12.70 -28.50
N ALA A 320 -17.50 -13.65 -29.30
CA ALA A 320 -17.60 -13.60 -30.76
C ALA A 320 -19.06 -13.58 -31.27
N ILE A 321 -19.98 -14.31 -30.61
CA ILE A 321 -21.41 -14.30 -30.97
C ILE A 321 -22.05 -12.96 -30.61
N LEU A 322 -21.75 -12.40 -29.43
CA LEU A 322 -22.30 -11.12 -28.99
C LEU A 322 -21.83 -9.97 -29.89
N GLU A 323 -20.53 -9.94 -30.21
CA GLU A 323 -19.94 -8.97 -31.15
C GLU A 323 -20.56 -9.07 -32.55
N SER A 324 -20.69 -10.28 -33.09
CA SER A 324 -21.24 -10.50 -34.44
C SER A 324 -22.71 -10.09 -34.58
N ALA A 325 -23.45 -10.07 -33.47
CA ALA A 325 -24.88 -9.78 -33.48
C ALA A 325 -25.23 -8.32 -33.16
N GLY A 326 -24.24 -7.44 -33.00
CA GLY A 326 -24.46 -6.01 -32.73
C GLY A 326 -24.95 -5.70 -31.32
N ALA A 327 -24.90 -6.67 -30.39
CA ALA A 327 -25.02 -6.45 -28.96
C ALA A 327 -23.67 -5.96 -28.43
N ALA A 328 -23.60 -4.72 -27.93
CA ALA A 328 -22.36 -4.05 -27.54
C ALA A 328 -21.68 -4.68 -26.31
N GLN A 329 -20.34 -4.68 -26.35
CA GLN A 329 -19.37 -4.71 -25.25
C GLN A 329 -19.66 -5.64 -24.04
N CYS A 330 -19.00 -6.81 -24.05
CA CYS A 330 -18.77 -7.57 -22.82
C CYS A 330 -17.75 -6.84 -21.94
N SER A 331 -18.12 -6.42 -20.73
CA SER A 331 -17.13 -5.92 -19.75
C SER A 331 -17.08 -6.81 -18.52
N VAL A 332 -15.94 -7.50 -18.36
CA VAL A 332 -15.48 -8.01 -17.07
C VAL A 332 -15.13 -6.78 -16.21
N MET A 333 -15.10 -6.86 -14.88
CA MET A 333 -14.13 -6.02 -14.15
C MET A 333 -12.79 -6.21 -14.87
N PRO A 334 -12.23 -5.16 -15.47
CA PRO A 334 -11.26 -5.37 -16.52
C PRO A 334 -10.04 -6.06 -15.91
N THR A 335 -9.72 -7.24 -16.45
CA THR A 335 -8.60 -8.03 -15.96
C THR A 335 -7.35 -7.62 -16.71
N VAL A 336 -6.24 -7.62 -16.00
CA VAL A 336 -4.92 -7.52 -16.60
C VAL A 336 -4.15 -8.79 -16.30
N HIS A 337 -3.52 -9.33 -17.33
CA HIS A 337 -2.72 -10.54 -17.20
C HIS A 337 -1.33 -10.13 -16.71
N LEU A 338 -0.95 -10.66 -15.55
CA LEU A 338 0.36 -10.42 -14.94
C LEU A 338 1.16 -11.72 -14.96
N LEU A 339 2.38 -11.64 -15.48
CA LEU A 339 3.25 -12.80 -15.52
C LEU A 339 3.77 -13.17 -14.13
N ASP A 340 3.42 -14.37 -13.66
CA ASP A 340 3.91 -14.94 -12.39
C ASP A 340 5.26 -15.62 -12.60
N TYR A 341 6.28 -14.84 -12.97
CA TYR A 341 7.65 -15.34 -12.97
C TYR A 341 8.35 -14.80 -11.72
N VAL A 342 8.81 -15.74 -10.90
CA VAL A 342 9.25 -15.45 -9.53
C VAL A 342 10.58 -14.71 -9.56
N ALA A 343 10.54 -13.38 -9.38
CA ALA A 343 11.69 -12.60 -8.90
C ALA A 343 11.19 -11.31 -8.22
N GLY A 344 10.94 -11.35 -6.91
CA GLY A 344 10.84 -10.16 -6.07
C GLY A 344 9.44 -9.82 -5.57
N ASN A 345 9.20 -8.52 -5.32
CA ASN A 345 7.97 -8.00 -4.75
C ASN A 345 6.90 -7.73 -5.82
N ILE A 346 6.19 -8.79 -6.23
CA ILE A 346 5.05 -8.65 -7.14
C ILE A 346 3.80 -8.09 -6.44
N ARG A 347 3.74 -8.17 -5.11
CA ARG A 347 2.57 -7.79 -4.30
C ARG A 347 2.25 -6.31 -4.45
N SER A 348 3.27 -5.44 -4.42
CA SER A 348 3.04 -4.00 -4.59
C SER A 348 2.43 -3.66 -5.94
N LEU A 349 2.80 -4.36 -7.01
CA LEU A 349 2.20 -4.18 -8.33
C LEU A 349 0.74 -4.68 -8.35
N VAL A 350 0.46 -5.84 -7.76
CA VAL A 350 -0.92 -6.35 -7.60
C VAL A 350 -1.78 -5.34 -6.84
N ASN A 351 -1.28 -4.81 -5.71
CA ASN A 351 -2.00 -3.83 -4.91
C ASN A 351 -2.22 -2.52 -5.70
N ALA A 352 -1.23 -2.09 -6.49
CA ALA A 352 -1.35 -0.91 -7.34
C ALA A 352 -2.42 -1.09 -8.44
N ILE A 353 -2.46 -2.26 -9.08
CA ILE A 353 -3.46 -2.63 -10.09
C ILE A 353 -4.87 -2.64 -9.46
N ASN A 354 -5.02 -3.27 -8.30
CA ASN A 354 -6.27 -3.30 -7.55
C ASN A 354 -6.72 -1.89 -7.15
N GLN A 355 -5.78 -1.04 -6.69
CA GLN A 355 -6.05 0.34 -6.28
C GLN A 355 -6.58 1.21 -7.42
N VAL A 356 -6.23 0.90 -8.69
CA VAL A 356 -6.72 1.64 -9.87
C VAL A 356 -7.94 1.00 -10.53
N GLY A 357 -8.53 -0.04 -9.92
CA GLY A 357 -9.81 -0.62 -10.32
C GLY A 357 -9.73 -1.79 -11.30
N TYR A 358 -8.61 -2.52 -11.35
CA TYR A 358 -8.42 -3.71 -12.19
C TYR A 358 -8.13 -4.93 -11.31
N GLU A 359 -8.46 -6.12 -11.81
CA GLU A 359 -8.05 -7.38 -11.18
C GLU A 359 -6.90 -8.04 -11.94
N VAL A 360 -6.06 -8.76 -11.21
CA VAL A 360 -4.93 -9.50 -11.78
C VAL A 360 -5.34 -10.93 -12.13
N ALA A 361 -5.23 -11.27 -13.40
CA ALA A 361 -5.23 -12.65 -13.88
C ALA A 361 -3.77 -13.14 -13.99
N TRP A 362 -3.45 -14.28 -13.38
CA TRP A 362 -2.09 -14.80 -13.37
C TRP A 362 -1.78 -15.59 -14.64
N VAL A 363 -0.69 -15.22 -15.32
CA VAL A 363 -0.12 -16.02 -16.41
C VAL A 363 0.91 -16.98 -15.80
N LYS A 364 0.57 -18.26 -15.73
CA LYS A 364 1.42 -19.32 -15.15
C LYS A 364 2.02 -20.24 -16.19
N THR A 365 1.40 -20.29 -17.37
CA THR A 365 1.83 -21.09 -18.50
C THR A 365 1.89 -20.21 -19.75
N PRO A 366 2.74 -20.54 -20.74
CA PRO A 366 2.82 -19.77 -21.99
C PRO A 366 1.50 -19.69 -22.76
N GLN A 367 0.60 -20.65 -22.55
CA GLN A 367 -0.72 -20.65 -23.19
C GLN A 367 -1.64 -19.57 -22.61
N ASP A 368 -1.46 -19.18 -21.35
CA ASP A 368 -2.25 -18.12 -20.70
C ASP A 368 -1.98 -16.75 -21.34
N VAL A 369 -0.79 -16.55 -21.93
CA VAL A 369 -0.42 -15.31 -22.64
C VAL A 369 -1.34 -15.05 -23.83
N LYS A 370 -1.76 -16.11 -24.55
CA LYS A 370 -2.62 -15.97 -25.73
C LYS A 370 -4.00 -15.41 -25.39
N ASN A 371 -4.47 -15.71 -24.18
CA ASN A 371 -5.75 -15.25 -23.65
C ASN A 371 -5.67 -13.84 -23.05
N ALA A 372 -4.48 -13.26 -22.95
CA ALA A 372 -4.32 -11.91 -22.41
C ALA A 372 -4.84 -10.86 -23.38
N ASP A 373 -5.72 -9.98 -22.91
CA ASP A 373 -6.09 -8.74 -23.61
C ASP A 373 -5.11 -7.62 -23.30
N LYS A 374 -4.58 -7.60 -22.06
CA LYS A 374 -3.55 -6.67 -21.59
C LYS A 374 -2.54 -7.49 -20.81
N LEU A 375 -1.27 -7.36 -21.15
CA LEU A 375 -0.19 -8.11 -20.52
C LEU A 375 0.76 -7.15 -19.82
N ILE A 376 1.05 -7.42 -18.55
CA ILE A 376 2.13 -6.76 -17.81
C ILE A 376 3.24 -7.78 -17.59
N LEU A 377 4.44 -7.44 -18.06
CA LEU A 377 5.68 -8.11 -17.74
C LEU A 377 6.39 -7.29 -16.64
N PRO A 378 6.23 -7.65 -15.36
CA PRO A 378 7.02 -7.04 -14.30
C PRO A 378 8.48 -7.45 -14.45
N GLY A 379 9.41 -6.87 -13.69
CA GLY A 379 10.72 -7.49 -13.57
C GLY A 379 11.66 -6.82 -12.60
N VAL A 380 12.23 -7.62 -11.70
CA VAL A 380 13.20 -7.21 -10.70
C VAL A 380 14.39 -8.17 -10.76
N GLY A 381 15.59 -7.64 -10.56
CA GLY A 381 16.81 -8.43 -10.44
C GLY A 381 17.64 -8.47 -11.71
N HIS A 382 18.40 -9.55 -11.87
CA HIS A 382 19.43 -9.69 -12.91
C HIS A 382 18.80 -10.02 -14.27
N PHE A 383 19.10 -9.23 -15.30
CA PHE A 383 18.58 -9.38 -16.66
C PHE A 383 18.74 -10.81 -17.20
N GLY A 384 19.95 -11.37 -17.14
CA GLY A 384 20.23 -12.71 -17.64
C GLY A 384 19.43 -13.80 -16.92
N HIS A 385 19.19 -13.65 -15.61
CA HIS A 385 18.40 -14.60 -14.82
C HIS A 385 16.94 -14.55 -15.24
N CYS A 386 16.37 -13.35 -15.32
CA CYS A 386 14.99 -13.12 -15.74
C CYS A 386 14.72 -13.70 -17.14
N LEU A 387 15.50 -13.28 -18.15
CA LEU A 387 15.28 -13.69 -19.53
C LEU A 387 15.53 -15.19 -19.73
N SER A 388 16.53 -15.77 -19.06
CA SER A 388 16.75 -17.22 -19.11
C SER A 388 15.60 -18.03 -18.50
N GLN A 389 14.95 -17.53 -17.44
CA GLN A 389 13.77 -18.19 -16.86
C GLN A 389 12.56 -18.08 -17.78
N LEU A 390 12.36 -16.92 -18.40
CA LEU A 390 11.30 -16.72 -19.39
C LEU A 390 11.48 -17.63 -20.61
N ASP A 391 12.72 -17.78 -21.08
CA ASP A 391 13.05 -18.66 -22.20
C ASP A 391 12.84 -20.14 -21.85
N LYS A 392 13.39 -20.60 -20.71
CA LYS A 392 13.17 -21.97 -20.19
C LYS A 392 11.69 -22.28 -19.95
N GLY A 393 10.94 -21.28 -19.49
CA GLY A 393 9.50 -21.36 -19.30
C GLY A 393 8.69 -21.33 -20.60
N GLY A 394 9.32 -21.00 -21.74
CA GLY A 394 8.67 -20.92 -23.05
C GLY A 394 7.81 -19.67 -23.25
N PHE A 395 8.02 -18.61 -22.47
CA PHE A 395 7.19 -17.39 -22.51
C PHE A 395 7.59 -16.39 -23.58
N LEU A 396 8.86 -16.38 -24.02
CA LEU A 396 9.36 -15.36 -24.96
C LEU A 396 8.61 -15.36 -26.29
N GLY A 397 8.32 -16.54 -26.85
CA GLY A 397 7.54 -16.68 -28.09
C GLY A 397 6.14 -16.09 -27.96
N PRO A 398 5.31 -16.55 -27.00
CA PRO A 398 3.96 -16.01 -26.80
C PRO A 398 3.90 -14.52 -26.44
N ILE A 399 4.89 -14.00 -25.70
CA ILE A 399 4.98 -12.55 -25.43
C ILE A 399 5.18 -11.79 -26.74
N ARG A 400 6.08 -12.28 -27.61
CA ARG A 400 6.30 -11.67 -28.94
C ARG A 400 5.05 -11.73 -29.81
N GLU A 401 4.37 -12.88 -29.84
CA GLU A 401 3.08 -13.02 -30.55
C GLU A 401 2.02 -12.03 -30.03
N HIS A 402 1.95 -11.81 -28.72
CA HIS A 402 1.02 -10.83 -28.12
C HIS A 402 1.33 -9.40 -28.56
N ILE A 403 2.60 -9.02 -28.58
CA ILE A 403 3.06 -7.70 -29.04
C ILE A 403 2.82 -7.53 -30.54
N ASP A 404 3.17 -8.53 -31.35
CA ASP A 404 3.01 -8.51 -32.82
C ASP A 404 1.53 -8.47 -33.23
N ALA A 405 0.64 -9.02 -32.39
CA ALA A 405 -0.82 -8.91 -32.55
C ALA A 405 -1.37 -7.50 -32.23
N GLY A 406 -0.53 -6.56 -31.79
CA GLY A 406 -0.92 -5.20 -31.44
C GLY A 406 -1.69 -5.09 -30.13
N LYS A 407 -1.62 -6.11 -29.25
CA LYS A 407 -2.30 -6.06 -27.95
C LYS A 407 -1.51 -5.22 -26.94
N PRO A 408 -2.17 -4.54 -25.98
CA PRO A 408 -1.51 -3.80 -24.92
C PRO A 408 -0.49 -4.62 -24.13
N PHE A 409 0.73 -4.10 -24.07
CA PHE A 409 1.86 -4.68 -23.35
C PHE A 409 2.54 -3.60 -22.50
N MET A 410 2.77 -3.90 -21.22
CA MET A 410 3.55 -3.05 -20.32
C MET A 410 4.76 -3.81 -19.78
N GLY A 411 5.96 -3.29 -20.02
CA GLY A 411 7.20 -3.78 -19.42
C GLY A 411 7.68 -2.88 -18.27
N ILE A 412 7.92 -3.45 -17.09
CA ILE A 412 8.42 -2.69 -15.91
C ILE A 412 9.83 -3.13 -15.55
N CYS A 413 10.75 -2.18 -15.44
CA CYS A 413 12.16 -2.37 -15.10
C CYS A 413 12.83 -3.42 -16.01
N VAL A 414 13.08 -4.65 -15.55
CA VAL A 414 13.62 -5.71 -16.41
C VAL A 414 12.65 -6.05 -17.55
N GLY A 415 11.34 -5.87 -17.35
CA GLY A 415 10.33 -6.01 -18.40
C GLY A 415 10.46 -4.97 -19.52
N LEU A 416 10.91 -3.74 -19.21
CA LEU A 416 11.31 -2.76 -20.25
C LEU A 416 12.59 -3.24 -20.92
N GLN A 417 13.61 -3.63 -20.14
CA GLN A 417 14.90 -4.06 -20.68
C GLN A 417 14.77 -5.29 -21.59
N ALA A 418 13.81 -6.16 -21.34
CA ALA A 418 13.49 -7.30 -22.19
C ALA A 418 13.08 -6.89 -23.63
N LEU A 419 12.60 -5.67 -23.87
CA LEU A 419 12.28 -5.17 -25.21
C LEU A 419 13.55 -4.88 -26.05
N PHE A 420 14.70 -4.71 -25.41
CA PHE A 420 15.97 -4.39 -26.06
C PHE A 420 16.65 -5.65 -26.61
N GLN A 421 17.75 -5.47 -27.36
CA GLN A 421 18.51 -6.57 -27.95
C GLN A 421 19.22 -7.43 -26.88
N GLY A 422 19.61 -6.81 -25.76
CA GLY A 422 20.29 -7.47 -24.65
C GLY A 422 20.82 -6.45 -23.64
N SER A 423 21.52 -6.94 -22.61
CA SER A 423 22.12 -6.12 -21.55
C SER A 423 23.59 -6.46 -21.37
N ASP A 424 24.40 -5.48 -21.01
CA ASP A 424 25.79 -5.68 -20.60
C ASP A 424 25.90 -6.36 -19.23
N GLU A 425 24.80 -6.45 -18.48
CA GLU A 425 24.71 -7.25 -17.26
C GLU A 425 24.91 -8.75 -17.54
N ASP A 426 24.39 -9.25 -18.66
CA ASP A 426 24.67 -10.60 -19.15
C ASP A 426 24.77 -10.59 -20.68
N PRO A 427 25.99 -10.45 -21.23
CA PRO A 427 26.19 -10.32 -22.67
C PRO A 427 25.71 -11.51 -23.51
N ASN A 428 25.58 -12.69 -22.90
CA ASN A 428 25.25 -13.93 -23.60
C ASN A 428 23.75 -14.17 -23.74
N VAL A 429 22.93 -13.46 -22.96
CA VAL A 429 21.47 -13.64 -22.96
C VAL A 429 20.83 -12.56 -23.84
N PRO A 430 20.10 -12.93 -24.90
CA PRO A 430 19.39 -11.96 -25.73
C PRO A 430 18.08 -11.51 -25.07
N GLY A 431 17.65 -10.28 -25.38
CA GLY A 431 16.29 -9.83 -25.15
C GLY A 431 15.37 -10.17 -26.32
N LEU A 432 14.16 -9.60 -26.34
CA LEU A 432 13.19 -9.76 -27.44
C LEU A 432 13.64 -9.09 -28.75
N GLY A 433 14.54 -8.10 -28.66
CA GLY A 433 15.13 -7.43 -29.82
C GLY A 433 14.16 -6.53 -30.60
N LEU A 434 13.13 -6.00 -29.95
CA LEU A 434 12.21 -5.01 -30.54
C LEU A 434 12.85 -3.62 -30.69
N ILE A 435 13.80 -3.32 -29.81
CA ILE A 435 14.64 -2.12 -29.86
C ILE A 435 16.09 -2.56 -30.14
N PRO A 436 16.71 -2.16 -31.27
CA PRO A 436 18.04 -2.60 -31.69
C PRO A 436 19.15 -1.82 -30.94
N MET A 437 19.01 -1.72 -29.61
CA MET A 437 19.97 -1.13 -28.70
C MET A 437 20.22 -2.09 -27.54
N ARG A 438 21.33 -1.89 -26.83
CA ARG A 438 21.66 -2.65 -25.62
C ARG A 438 21.50 -1.78 -24.37
N ILE A 439 21.21 -2.44 -23.25
CA ILE A 439 21.27 -1.83 -21.93
C ILE A 439 22.74 -1.81 -21.49
N GLU A 440 23.24 -0.65 -21.08
CA GLU A 440 24.62 -0.42 -20.67
C GLU A 440 24.70 -0.18 -19.15
N LYS A 441 25.86 -0.45 -18.54
CA LYS A 441 26.08 -0.14 -17.12
C LYS A 441 26.37 1.36 -16.96
N PHE A 442 25.78 2.01 -15.96
CA PHE A 442 26.16 3.38 -15.62
C PHE A 442 27.63 3.51 -15.25
N ASP A 443 28.22 4.65 -15.61
CA ASP A 443 29.57 5.02 -15.20
C ASP A 443 29.61 5.42 -13.72
N ASP A 444 30.39 4.66 -12.93
CA ASP A 444 30.54 4.85 -11.48
C ASP A 444 31.69 5.80 -11.07
N ARG A 445 32.33 6.48 -12.04
CA ARG A 445 33.44 7.40 -11.77
C ARG A 445 33.01 8.70 -11.09
N THR A 446 31.84 9.22 -11.43
CA THR A 446 31.36 10.54 -10.98
C THR A 446 30.12 10.48 -10.09
N LYS A 447 29.53 9.30 -9.92
CA LYS A 447 28.29 9.08 -9.18
C LYS A 447 28.21 7.65 -8.65
N SER A 448 27.30 7.45 -7.71
CA SER A 448 27.08 6.14 -7.12
C SER A 448 26.40 5.18 -8.10
N VAL A 449 26.68 3.88 -8.06
CA VAL A 449 25.95 2.88 -8.85
C VAL A 449 25.68 1.66 -7.96
N PRO A 450 24.43 1.18 -7.81
CA PRO A 450 23.22 1.48 -8.59
C PRO A 450 22.63 2.89 -8.42
N HIS A 451 21.90 3.34 -9.43
CA HIS A 451 20.98 4.48 -9.37
C HIS A 451 19.79 4.10 -8.49
N ILE A 452 19.72 4.65 -7.26
CA ILE A 452 18.64 4.42 -6.29
C ILE A 452 18.02 5.75 -5.85
N GLY A 453 16.82 6.04 -6.36
CA GLY A 453 16.05 7.18 -5.91
C GLY A 453 15.03 7.67 -6.93
N TRP A 454 14.64 8.94 -6.80
CA TRP A 454 13.54 9.50 -7.56
C TRP A 454 14.05 10.47 -8.62
N ASN A 455 13.73 10.17 -9.89
CA ASN A 455 14.17 10.96 -11.04
C ASN A 455 12.98 11.31 -11.93
N SER A 456 13.17 12.17 -12.94
CA SER A 456 12.11 12.58 -13.84
C SER A 456 11.77 11.50 -14.88
N ALA A 457 10.75 11.77 -15.69
CA ALA A 457 10.51 11.12 -16.97
C ALA A 457 10.05 12.21 -17.95
N MET A 458 11.01 12.87 -18.60
CA MET A 458 10.79 14.04 -19.46
C MET A 458 10.59 13.62 -20.91
N ASN A 459 9.48 14.03 -21.54
CA ASN A 459 9.21 13.64 -22.93
C ASN A 459 10.13 14.37 -23.90
N THR A 460 10.72 13.63 -24.85
CA THR A 460 11.70 14.17 -25.82
C THR A 460 11.25 14.06 -27.29
N GLY A 461 10.07 13.49 -27.58
CA GLY A 461 9.61 13.16 -28.95
C GLY A 461 8.83 14.25 -29.73
N PRO A 462 8.46 13.97 -31.00
CA PRO A 462 7.77 14.90 -31.92
C PRO A 462 6.27 15.12 -31.62
N VAL A 463 5.72 14.36 -30.67
CA VAL A 463 4.45 14.70 -30.04
C VAL A 463 4.68 16.03 -29.30
N SER A 464 3.96 17.09 -29.65
CA SER A 464 4.26 18.47 -29.24
C SER A 464 4.71 18.62 -27.78
N LYS A 465 5.46 19.69 -27.45
CA LYS A 465 5.83 20.10 -26.07
C LYS A 465 4.68 20.10 -25.04
N GLU A 466 3.45 19.83 -25.47
CA GLU A 466 2.19 19.90 -24.76
C GLU A 466 1.51 18.52 -24.64
N GLN A 467 2.16 17.42 -25.04
CA GLN A 467 1.61 16.07 -24.90
C GLN A 467 2.53 15.15 -24.11
N SER A 468 1.92 14.25 -23.35
CA SER A 468 2.59 13.18 -22.61
C SER A 468 1.93 11.86 -22.87
N PHE A 469 2.69 10.78 -22.73
CA PHE A 469 2.13 9.45 -22.88
C PHE A 469 1.92 8.76 -21.54
N TYR A 470 0.86 7.94 -21.46
CA TYR A 470 0.49 7.11 -20.32
C TYR A 470 0.58 7.82 -18.96
N GLY A 471 0.09 9.05 -18.86
CA GLY A 471 -0.02 9.79 -17.60
C GLY A 471 1.30 10.28 -17.00
N LEU A 472 2.40 10.20 -17.75
CA LEU A 472 3.69 10.74 -17.34
C LEU A 472 3.65 12.26 -17.25
N ARG A 473 4.27 12.83 -16.22
CA ARG A 473 4.34 14.28 -16.03
C ARG A 473 5.79 14.71 -15.80
N PRO A 474 6.28 15.74 -16.49
CA PRO A 474 7.61 16.30 -16.27
C PRO A 474 7.84 16.80 -14.84
N THR A 475 6.76 17.21 -14.15
CA THR A 475 6.82 17.70 -12.77
C THR A 475 6.81 16.59 -11.72
N SER A 476 6.42 15.38 -12.11
CA SER A 476 6.39 14.23 -11.22
C SER A 476 7.75 13.57 -11.17
N LYS A 477 8.03 12.89 -10.06
CA LYS A 477 9.25 12.08 -9.91
C LYS A 477 8.84 10.61 -9.76
N TYR A 478 9.64 9.73 -10.35
CA TYR A 478 9.42 8.30 -10.42
C TYR A 478 10.60 7.57 -9.78
N TYR A 479 10.35 6.42 -9.17
CA TYR A 479 11.36 5.68 -8.42
C TYR A 479 12.15 4.71 -9.32
N TYR A 480 13.44 4.96 -9.45
CA TYR A 480 14.42 4.17 -10.20
C TYR A 480 15.35 3.43 -9.24
N VAL A 481 15.64 2.16 -9.56
CA VAL A 481 16.46 1.27 -8.73
C VAL A 481 17.22 0.26 -9.60
N HIS A 482 18.28 0.70 -10.27
CA HIS A 482 18.99 -0.10 -11.29
C HIS A 482 20.46 0.29 -11.47
N SER A 483 21.30 -0.66 -11.90
CA SER A 483 22.71 -0.39 -12.27
C SER A 483 22.91 -0.20 -13.78
N TYR A 484 21.95 -0.68 -14.57
CA TYR A 484 22.02 -0.74 -16.03
C TYR A 484 20.83 0.00 -16.63
N ALA A 485 21.05 0.76 -17.70
CA ALA A 485 20.04 1.56 -18.37
C ALA A 485 20.31 1.63 -19.88
N ALA A 486 19.27 1.88 -20.67
CA ALA A 486 19.48 2.18 -22.09
C ALA A 486 19.91 3.65 -22.24
N PRO A 487 21.10 3.94 -22.79
CA PRO A 487 21.51 5.33 -23.03
C PRO A 487 20.57 5.98 -24.04
N TYR A 488 20.24 7.25 -23.83
CA TYR A 488 19.40 7.98 -24.77
C TYR A 488 20.25 8.61 -25.88
N LYS A 489 19.82 8.43 -27.13
CA LYS A 489 20.40 9.09 -28.31
C LYS A 489 19.28 9.84 -29.02
N PRO A 490 19.26 11.19 -29.00
CA PRO A 490 18.19 11.97 -29.60
C PRO A 490 17.96 11.61 -31.07
N GLY A 491 16.70 11.37 -31.44
CA GLY A 491 16.27 11.10 -32.82
C GLY A 491 16.32 9.63 -33.23
N VAL A 492 17.12 8.79 -32.57
CA VAL A 492 17.31 7.38 -32.99
C VAL A 492 16.04 6.55 -32.83
N LEU A 493 15.40 6.62 -31.65
CA LEU A 493 14.17 5.87 -31.40
C LEU A 493 12.93 6.56 -31.97
N GLU A 494 12.95 7.89 -32.00
CA GLU A 494 11.88 8.70 -32.56
C GLU A 494 11.72 8.49 -34.07
N GLU A 495 12.83 8.32 -34.81
CA GLU A 495 12.82 7.92 -36.24
C GLU A 495 12.12 6.58 -36.47
N ASP A 496 12.25 5.64 -35.52
CA ASP A 496 11.58 4.32 -35.51
C ASP A 496 10.15 4.37 -34.95
N GLY A 497 9.60 5.57 -34.72
CA GLY A 497 8.24 5.81 -34.26
C GLY A 497 8.00 5.61 -32.77
N TRP A 498 9.06 5.57 -31.95
CA TRP A 498 8.93 5.52 -30.49
C TRP A 498 8.75 6.92 -29.90
N SER A 499 7.85 7.03 -28.93
CA SER A 499 7.82 8.11 -27.96
C SER A 499 8.74 7.76 -26.81
N VAL A 500 9.64 8.67 -26.43
CA VAL A 500 10.62 8.45 -25.36
C VAL A 500 10.41 9.48 -24.26
N ALA A 501 10.52 9.02 -23.01
CA ALA A 501 10.67 9.88 -21.84
C ALA A 501 12.02 9.58 -21.19
N THR A 502 12.83 10.61 -20.98
CA THR A 502 14.21 10.50 -20.51
C THR A 502 14.36 10.95 -19.06
N ALA A 503 15.49 10.58 -18.48
CA ALA A 503 15.94 11.06 -17.19
C ALA A 503 17.46 11.22 -17.22
N THR A 504 17.98 12.15 -16.42
CA THR A 504 19.43 12.37 -16.31
C THR A 504 19.97 11.84 -14.98
N TYR A 505 21.03 11.03 -15.03
CA TYR A 505 21.77 10.60 -13.84
C TYR A 505 23.25 10.98 -13.93
N GLY A 506 23.64 12.02 -13.19
CA GLY A 506 24.95 12.65 -13.37
C GLY A 506 25.03 13.31 -14.73
N GLU A 507 25.97 12.88 -15.56
CA GLU A 507 26.16 13.37 -16.94
C GLU A 507 25.51 12.45 -17.99
N GLU A 508 24.91 11.33 -17.56
CA GLU A 508 24.31 10.34 -18.46
C GLU A 508 22.80 10.54 -18.57
N GLU A 509 22.32 10.82 -19.79
CA GLU A 509 20.89 10.80 -20.12
C GLU A 509 20.49 9.39 -20.58
N PHE A 510 19.41 8.87 -20.01
CA PHE A 510 18.95 7.52 -20.27
C PHE A 510 17.43 7.46 -20.46
N ILE A 511 16.98 6.34 -21.03
CA ILE A 511 15.57 6.08 -21.29
C ILE A 511 14.86 5.71 -19.98
N GLY A 512 13.97 6.59 -19.53
CA GLY A 512 13.11 6.38 -18.37
C GLY A 512 11.81 5.65 -18.71
N ALA A 513 11.23 5.93 -19.89
CA ALA A 513 10.10 5.19 -20.44
C ALA A 513 10.05 5.27 -21.97
N VAL A 514 9.39 4.30 -22.61
CA VAL A 514 9.14 4.28 -24.06
C VAL A 514 7.71 3.89 -24.38
N SER A 515 7.21 4.33 -25.52
CA SER A 515 5.94 3.87 -26.08
C SER A 515 5.96 3.80 -27.61
N ARG A 516 5.40 2.74 -28.18
CA ARG A 516 5.13 2.62 -29.62
C ARG A 516 3.92 1.72 -29.85
N GLY A 517 2.91 2.20 -30.58
CA GLY A 517 1.64 1.49 -30.70
C GLY A 517 1.02 1.24 -29.31
N HIS A 518 0.73 -0.01 -28.98
CA HIS A 518 0.19 -0.40 -27.66
C HIS A 518 1.26 -0.91 -26.67
N ILE A 519 2.53 -0.70 -26.99
CA ILE A 519 3.67 -1.02 -26.12
C ILE A 519 3.91 0.19 -25.21
N PHE A 520 4.03 -0.08 -23.91
CA PHE A 520 4.52 0.85 -22.91
C PHE A 520 5.64 0.17 -22.12
N GLY A 521 6.73 0.87 -21.86
CA GLY A 521 7.81 0.35 -21.02
C GLY A 521 8.34 1.42 -20.08
N THR A 522 8.59 1.07 -18.83
CA THR A 522 9.12 2.00 -17.82
C THR A 522 10.34 1.40 -17.14
N GLN A 523 11.45 2.13 -17.08
CA GLN A 523 12.64 1.73 -16.34
C GLN A 523 12.43 1.90 -14.84
N PHE A 524 11.66 2.90 -14.44
CA PHE A 524 11.20 3.08 -13.07
C PHE A 524 10.10 2.08 -12.70
N HIS A 525 9.87 1.93 -11.39
CA HIS A 525 8.80 1.12 -10.82
C HIS A 525 7.56 1.98 -10.53
N PRO A 526 6.51 1.97 -11.37
CA PRO A 526 5.32 2.78 -11.14
C PRO A 526 4.59 2.41 -9.84
N GLU A 527 4.56 1.15 -9.45
CA GLU A 527 4.00 0.66 -8.19
C GLU A 527 4.78 1.15 -6.95
N LYS A 528 5.99 1.69 -7.14
CA LYS A 528 6.83 2.32 -6.11
C LYS A 528 6.99 3.83 -6.27
N SER A 529 6.30 4.41 -7.25
CA SER A 529 6.40 5.84 -7.58
C SER A 529 5.27 6.66 -6.94
N GLY A 530 4.62 6.13 -5.90
CA GLY A 530 3.45 6.74 -5.28
C GLY A 530 2.33 7.00 -6.28
N VAL A 531 1.58 8.07 -6.05
CA VAL A 531 0.45 8.49 -6.89
C VAL A 531 0.85 8.75 -8.35
N ALA A 532 2.06 9.26 -8.60
CA ALA A 532 2.55 9.48 -9.97
C ALA A 532 2.63 8.19 -10.78
N GLY A 533 3.07 7.09 -10.15
CA GLY A 533 3.12 5.79 -10.82
C GLY A 533 1.78 5.08 -10.87
N LEU A 534 0.92 5.22 -9.87
CA LEU A 534 -0.48 4.73 -9.95
C LEU A 534 -1.21 5.35 -11.15
N ARG A 535 -1.00 6.64 -11.41
CA ARG A 535 -1.54 7.32 -12.59
C ARG A 535 -1.02 6.70 -13.89
N ALA A 536 0.26 6.34 -13.96
CA ALA A 536 0.84 5.70 -15.13
C ALA A 536 0.23 4.31 -15.40
N ILE A 537 0.09 3.50 -14.35
CA ILE A 537 -0.59 2.18 -14.42
C ILE A 537 -2.03 2.36 -14.89
N ARG A 538 -2.78 3.29 -14.28
CA ARG A 538 -4.17 3.58 -14.66
C ARG A 538 -4.30 4.01 -16.12
N ALA A 539 -3.39 4.87 -16.59
CA ALA A 539 -3.40 5.33 -17.98
C ALA A 539 -3.12 4.20 -18.98
N PHE A 540 -2.17 3.30 -18.68
CA PHE A 540 -1.92 2.10 -19.48
C PHE A 540 -3.16 1.19 -19.52
N LEU A 541 -3.70 0.87 -18.35
CA LEU A 541 -4.82 -0.05 -18.23
C LEU A 541 -6.09 0.48 -18.94
N ASN A 542 -6.35 1.79 -18.85
CA ASN A 542 -7.47 2.43 -19.54
C ASN A 542 -7.22 2.70 -21.04
N GLY A 543 -6.01 2.42 -21.56
CA GLY A 543 -5.66 2.73 -22.94
C GLY A 543 -5.53 4.23 -23.24
N HIS A 544 -5.35 5.07 -22.21
CA HIS A 544 -5.15 6.51 -22.36
C HIS A 544 -3.70 6.81 -22.77
N GLN A 545 -3.40 6.55 -24.04
CA GLN A 545 -2.03 6.63 -24.55
C GLN A 545 -1.47 8.04 -24.51
N PHE A 546 -2.18 9.06 -24.97
CA PHE A 546 -1.70 10.45 -25.01
C PHE A 546 -2.62 11.38 -24.22
N GLN A 547 -2.02 12.32 -23.48
CA GLN A 547 -2.72 13.33 -22.70
C GLN A 547 -2.06 14.70 -22.90
N PHE A 548 -2.88 15.73 -23.05
CA PHE A 548 -2.42 17.11 -23.15
C PHE A 548 -2.00 17.65 -21.77
N ILE A 549 -0.85 18.31 -21.70
CA ILE A 549 -0.34 18.99 -20.51
C ILE A 549 -0.27 20.50 -20.80
N PRO A 550 -0.92 21.37 -20.00
CA PRO A 550 -0.85 22.83 -20.15
C PRO A 550 0.60 23.37 -20.09
N GLN A 551 0.93 24.37 -20.91
CA GLN A 551 2.28 24.97 -20.98
C GLN A 551 2.79 25.56 -19.65
N GLU A 552 1.91 26.09 -18.79
CA GLU A 552 2.28 26.65 -17.48
C GLU A 552 2.94 25.63 -16.54
N THR A 553 2.74 24.34 -16.79
CA THR A 553 3.28 23.24 -15.97
C THR A 553 4.78 23.01 -16.16
N PHE A 554 5.39 23.57 -17.23
CA PHE A 554 6.77 23.30 -17.64
C PHE A 554 7.79 24.35 -17.18
N ALA A 555 7.36 25.52 -16.70
CA ALA A 555 8.26 26.63 -16.40
C ALA A 555 9.08 26.38 -15.11
N GLY A 556 10.41 26.26 -15.25
CA GLY A 556 11.38 26.43 -14.15
C GLY A 556 11.58 25.24 -13.20
N LYS A 557 11.42 23.99 -13.64
CA LYS A 557 11.62 22.80 -12.78
C LYS A 557 12.74 21.90 -13.27
N GLU A 558 13.59 21.50 -12.33
CA GLU A 558 14.87 20.84 -12.59
C GLU A 558 14.73 19.34 -12.84
N ASP A 559 15.38 18.87 -13.91
CA ASP A 559 15.63 17.45 -14.13
C ASP A 559 16.61 16.90 -13.11
N GLY A 560 16.55 15.59 -12.88
CA GLY A 560 17.55 14.89 -12.07
C GLY A 560 17.01 14.26 -10.80
N LEU A 561 17.96 13.60 -10.13
CA LEU A 561 17.77 12.82 -8.92
C LEU A 561 17.47 13.72 -7.71
N THR A 562 16.35 13.46 -7.03
CA THR A 562 15.98 14.18 -5.82
C THR A 562 16.83 13.76 -4.61
N ARG A 563 16.98 14.64 -3.62
CA ARG A 563 17.48 14.28 -2.29
C ARG A 563 16.47 13.38 -1.57
N ARG A 564 16.82 12.11 -1.42
CA ARG A 564 15.93 11.07 -0.85
C ARG A 564 15.87 11.19 0.68
N VAL A 565 14.65 11.33 1.20
CA VAL A 565 14.38 11.38 2.65
C VAL A 565 13.70 10.09 3.09
N ILE A 566 14.40 9.31 3.91
CA ILE A 566 13.96 8.00 4.39
C ILE A 566 13.37 8.14 5.80
N ALA A 567 12.19 7.55 6.01
CA ALA A 567 11.60 7.44 7.33
C ALA A 567 11.81 6.02 7.88
N CYS A 568 12.40 5.91 9.06
CA CYS A 568 12.67 4.63 9.70
C CYS A 568 11.73 4.38 10.87
N LEU A 569 11.41 3.12 11.16
CA LEU A 569 10.70 2.70 12.37
C LEU A 569 11.25 1.40 12.96
N ASP A 570 11.44 1.40 14.28
CA ASP A 570 11.72 0.19 15.07
C ASP A 570 10.43 -0.60 15.29
N VAL A 571 10.45 -1.89 14.97
CA VAL A 571 9.36 -2.82 15.27
C VAL A 571 9.81 -3.75 16.39
N ARG A 572 9.07 -3.73 17.51
CA ARG A 572 9.32 -4.57 18.69
C ARG A 572 8.06 -5.27 19.17
N THR A 573 8.25 -6.31 19.96
CA THR A 573 7.18 -6.96 20.72
C THR A 573 7.10 -6.31 22.10
N ASN A 574 5.91 -5.88 22.52
CA ASN A 574 5.68 -5.41 23.88
C ASN A 574 5.45 -6.57 24.87
N ASP A 575 5.23 -6.25 26.15
CA ASP A 575 5.03 -7.24 27.21
C ASP A 575 3.75 -8.11 27.04
N THR A 576 2.80 -7.70 26.19
CA THR A 576 1.58 -8.44 25.85
C THR A 576 1.70 -9.29 24.58
N GLY A 577 2.85 -9.27 23.90
CA GLY A 577 3.07 -9.99 22.65
C GLY A 577 2.67 -9.20 21.39
N ASP A 578 2.17 -7.98 21.53
CA ASP A 578 1.78 -7.12 20.41
C ASP A 578 2.98 -6.42 19.77
N LEU A 579 2.87 -6.17 18.46
CA LEU A 579 3.89 -5.44 17.70
C LEU A 579 3.66 -3.94 17.79
N VAL A 580 4.66 -3.25 18.28
CA VAL A 580 4.61 -1.82 18.56
C VAL A 580 5.82 -1.12 17.96
N VAL A 581 5.64 0.17 17.66
CA VAL A 581 6.75 1.07 17.34
C VAL A 581 7.31 1.65 18.64
N THR A 582 8.63 1.61 18.82
CA THR A 582 9.30 2.11 20.04
C THR A 582 10.24 3.28 19.77
N LYS A 583 10.63 4.00 20.82
CA LYS A 583 11.58 5.13 20.73
C LYS A 583 12.98 4.64 20.35
N GLY A 584 13.55 5.16 19.27
CA GLY A 584 14.93 4.93 18.83
C GLY A 584 15.97 5.87 19.45
N ASP A 585 15.76 6.33 20.70
CA ASP A 585 16.77 7.16 21.38
C ASP A 585 17.52 6.28 22.40
N GLN A 586 18.72 5.85 22.03
CA GLN A 586 19.62 4.93 22.76
C GLN A 586 19.06 3.51 22.96
N TYR A 587 19.94 2.51 22.95
CA TYR A 587 19.63 1.07 23.13
C TYR A 587 18.95 0.69 24.47
N ASP A 588 18.50 1.66 25.28
CA ASP A 588 17.90 1.51 26.60
C ASP A 588 16.41 1.93 26.56
N VAL A 589 15.52 0.94 26.45
CA VAL A 589 14.10 1.11 26.04
C VAL A 589 13.10 1.07 27.21
N ARG A 590 13.59 0.98 28.46
CA ARG A 590 12.76 0.85 29.68
C ARG A 590 12.70 2.16 30.47
N GLU A 591 11.56 2.47 31.07
CA GLU A 591 11.43 3.67 31.91
C GLU A 591 12.36 3.63 33.12
N LYS A 592 13.24 4.63 33.27
CA LYS A 592 13.98 4.86 34.53
C LYS A 592 13.13 5.73 35.44
N GLY A 593 12.31 5.08 36.27
CA GLY A 593 11.52 5.73 37.31
C GLY A 593 11.27 4.78 38.48
N GLY A 594 12.02 4.97 39.57
CA GLY A 594 11.78 4.37 40.88
C GLY A 594 12.55 3.08 41.15
N VAL A 595 13.27 3.07 42.26
CA VAL A 595 13.89 1.88 42.86
C VAL A 595 12.76 0.86 43.08
N ASP A 596 12.89 -0.33 42.48
CA ASP A 596 11.87 -1.39 42.36
C ASP A 596 10.88 -1.31 41.17
N ALA A 597 11.35 -1.29 39.91
CA ALA A 597 10.46 -1.50 38.76
C ALA A 597 11.17 -2.05 37.51
N GLY A 598 10.76 -3.25 37.04
CA GLY A 598 10.93 -3.66 35.66
C GLY A 598 9.99 -2.86 34.76
N GLY A 599 10.48 -1.77 34.16
CA GLY A 599 9.67 -0.82 33.38
C GLY A 599 9.09 -1.39 32.07
N GLN A 600 7.87 -0.97 31.74
CA GLN A 600 7.11 -1.36 30.54
C GLN A 600 7.66 -0.74 29.24
N VAL A 601 7.50 -1.43 28.11
CA VAL A 601 7.90 -0.95 26.77
C VAL A 601 6.96 0.15 26.27
N ARG A 602 7.50 1.32 25.89
CA ARG A 602 6.71 2.46 25.37
C ARG A 602 6.18 2.21 23.95
N ASN A 603 4.87 2.38 23.75
CA ASN A 603 4.17 2.17 22.47
C ASN A 603 3.89 3.52 21.76
N LEU A 604 4.46 3.73 20.57
CA LEU A 604 4.30 4.94 19.74
C LEU A 604 3.31 4.75 18.56
N GLY A 605 2.63 3.60 18.49
CA GLY A 605 1.66 3.27 17.46
C GLY A 605 1.91 1.92 16.79
N LYS A 606 0.99 1.52 15.90
CA LYS A 606 1.11 0.28 15.12
C LYS A 606 2.02 0.48 13.90
N PRO A 607 2.93 -0.47 13.59
CA PRO A 607 3.88 -0.34 12.47
C PRO A 607 3.24 0.00 11.12
N VAL A 608 2.11 -0.64 10.77
CA VAL A 608 1.40 -0.43 9.50
C VAL A 608 0.85 1.00 9.39
N GLU A 609 0.22 1.49 10.45
CA GLU A 609 -0.36 2.84 10.46
C GLU A 609 0.72 3.92 10.41
N MET A 610 1.85 3.68 11.10
CA MET A 610 3.00 4.59 11.07
C MET A 610 3.65 4.64 9.68
N ALA A 611 3.87 3.48 9.04
CA ALA A 611 4.38 3.42 7.67
C ALA A 611 3.49 4.18 6.68
N ARG A 612 2.17 3.98 6.78
CA ARG A 612 1.19 4.75 5.99
C ARG A 612 1.26 6.25 6.28
N LYS A 613 1.38 6.65 7.55
CA LYS A 613 1.53 8.06 7.93
C LYS A 613 2.79 8.67 7.31
N TYR A 614 3.91 7.96 7.33
CA TYR A 614 5.15 8.42 6.69
C TYR A 614 5.01 8.58 5.19
N TYR A 615 4.40 7.61 4.52
CA TYR A 615 4.09 7.71 3.10
C TYR A 615 3.22 8.94 2.77
N GLU A 616 2.11 9.14 3.49
CA GLU A 616 1.21 10.29 3.33
C GLU A 616 1.89 11.62 3.65
N GLN A 617 2.89 11.61 4.53
CA GLN A 617 3.75 12.77 4.82
C GLN A 617 4.87 12.97 3.79
N GLY A 618 4.90 12.17 2.72
CA GLY A 618 5.85 12.33 1.63
C GLY A 618 7.20 11.64 1.84
N ALA A 619 7.30 10.62 2.72
CA ALA A 619 8.47 9.74 2.74
C ALA A 619 8.79 9.19 1.36
N ASP A 620 10.07 9.17 1.01
CA ASP A 620 10.55 8.60 -0.26
C ASP A 620 10.78 7.11 -0.16
N GLU A 621 10.95 6.61 1.06
CA GLU A 621 11.18 5.22 1.42
C GLU A 621 10.83 5.04 2.90
N VAL A 622 10.33 3.85 3.26
CA VAL A 622 10.05 3.48 4.65
C VAL A 622 10.92 2.28 5.04
N THR A 623 11.75 2.45 6.07
CA THR A 623 12.59 1.37 6.61
C THR A 623 11.99 0.83 7.90
N PHE A 624 11.85 -0.50 7.98
CA PHE A 624 11.46 -1.23 9.18
C PHE A 624 12.69 -1.90 9.78
N LEU A 625 13.03 -1.60 11.03
CA LEU A 625 14.05 -2.30 11.78
C LEU A 625 13.36 -3.33 12.69
N ASN A 626 13.47 -4.59 12.31
CA ASN A 626 12.93 -5.72 13.03
C ASN A 626 13.86 -6.10 14.19
N ILE A 627 13.49 -5.70 15.40
CA ILE A 627 14.24 -5.97 16.65
C ILE A 627 13.47 -6.97 17.52
N THR A 628 12.51 -7.67 16.92
CA THR A 628 11.74 -8.71 17.60
C THR A 628 12.58 -9.99 17.73
N SER A 629 12.29 -10.78 18.78
CA SER A 629 12.90 -12.09 18.99
C SER A 629 11.82 -13.16 18.88
N PHE A 630 11.55 -13.63 17.67
CA PHE A 630 10.55 -14.68 17.40
C PHE A 630 11.12 -16.10 17.50
N ARG A 631 11.90 -16.41 18.54
CA ARG A 631 12.65 -17.68 18.66
C ARG A 631 11.80 -18.96 18.58
N ASN A 632 10.49 -18.85 18.85
CA ASN A 632 9.56 -19.99 18.89
C ASN A 632 8.40 -19.84 17.87
N CYS A 633 8.55 -19.02 16.83
CA CYS A 633 7.53 -18.83 15.80
C CYS A 633 8.06 -19.38 14.47
N PRO A 634 7.27 -20.18 13.73
CA PRO A 634 7.63 -20.59 12.38
C PRO A 634 7.96 -19.38 11.50
N LEU A 635 8.98 -19.49 10.65
CA LEU A 635 9.42 -18.35 9.84
C LEU A 635 8.31 -17.81 8.94
N VAL A 636 7.51 -18.70 8.36
CA VAL A 636 6.36 -18.37 7.50
C VAL A 636 5.26 -17.57 8.22
N ASP A 637 5.18 -17.72 9.54
CA ASP A 637 4.21 -17.08 10.41
C ASP A 637 4.78 -15.85 11.12
N THR A 638 6.02 -15.46 10.78
CA THR A 638 6.68 -14.31 11.37
C THR A 638 5.79 -13.07 11.19
N PRO A 639 5.34 -12.42 12.28
CA PRO A 639 4.41 -11.30 12.18
C PRO A 639 4.91 -10.10 11.37
N MET A 640 6.23 -9.96 11.24
CA MET A 640 6.85 -8.94 10.38
C MET A 640 6.48 -9.11 8.90
N LEU A 641 6.28 -10.34 8.42
CA LEU A 641 5.80 -10.60 7.07
C LEU A 641 4.38 -10.05 6.88
N GLU A 642 3.51 -10.23 7.86
CA GLU A 642 2.14 -9.70 7.82
C GLU A 642 2.11 -8.17 7.91
N ILE A 643 3.02 -7.55 8.68
CA ILE A 643 3.19 -6.10 8.71
C ILE A 643 3.52 -5.57 7.32
N LEU A 644 4.48 -6.19 6.62
CA LEU A 644 4.83 -5.78 5.26
C LEU A 644 3.68 -6.00 4.29
N ARG A 645 2.95 -7.12 4.41
CA ARG A 645 1.80 -7.43 3.56
C ARG A 645 0.75 -6.33 3.65
N ARG A 646 0.39 -5.92 4.87
CA ARG A 646 -0.58 -4.84 5.11
C ARG A 646 -0.05 -3.46 4.79
N ALA A 647 1.22 -3.18 5.06
CA ALA A 647 1.83 -1.89 4.70
C ALA A 647 1.81 -1.70 3.17
N SER A 648 2.19 -2.74 2.43
CA SER A 648 2.24 -2.71 0.96
C SER A 648 0.89 -2.52 0.26
N GLU A 649 -0.24 -2.68 0.97
CA GLU A 649 -1.59 -2.45 0.42
C GLU A 649 -1.88 -0.96 0.21
N THR A 650 -1.21 -0.08 0.95
CA THR A 650 -1.46 1.37 0.91
C THR A 650 -0.22 2.22 0.74
N VAL A 651 0.98 1.65 0.97
CA VAL A 651 2.26 2.34 0.89
C VAL A 651 2.94 2.00 -0.45
N PHE A 652 2.80 2.91 -1.42
CA PHE A 652 3.32 2.78 -2.78
C PHE A 652 4.69 3.46 -2.95
N VAL A 653 5.56 3.30 -1.95
CA VAL A 653 6.98 3.69 -1.99
C VAL A 653 7.84 2.49 -1.57
N PRO A 654 9.17 2.52 -1.79
CA PRO A 654 10.06 1.45 -1.38
C PRO A 654 9.97 1.14 0.11
N LEU A 655 9.92 -0.15 0.43
CA LEU A 655 9.92 -0.70 1.78
C LEU A 655 11.24 -1.46 2.01
N THR A 656 12.01 -1.03 3.00
CA THR A 656 13.26 -1.70 3.39
C THR A 656 13.04 -2.43 4.72
N ILE A 657 13.50 -3.68 4.83
CA ILE A 657 13.42 -4.46 6.07
C ILE A 657 14.82 -4.84 6.56
N GLY A 658 15.18 -4.43 7.77
CA GLY A 658 16.41 -4.85 8.44
C GLY A 658 16.12 -5.73 9.65
N GLY A 659 17.00 -6.68 9.93
CA GLY A 659 16.91 -7.56 11.11
C GLY A 659 16.28 -8.92 10.83
N GLY A 660 17.04 -9.99 11.13
CA GLY A 660 16.62 -11.38 10.93
C GLY A 660 16.89 -11.95 9.53
N ILE A 661 17.57 -11.23 8.65
CA ILE A 661 17.93 -11.67 7.30
C ILE A 661 19.28 -12.40 7.34
N LYS A 662 19.22 -13.71 7.58
CA LYS A 662 20.40 -14.58 7.73
C LYS A 662 20.04 -16.04 7.59
N ASP A 663 21.05 -16.89 7.46
CA ASP A 663 20.88 -18.34 7.60
C ASP A 663 20.32 -18.64 8.99
N THR A 664 19.25 -19.44 9.03
CA THR A 664 18.53 -19.73 10.26
C THR A 664 17.99 -21.16 10.24
N VAL A 665 17.61 -21.64 11.42
CA VAL A 665 16.91 -22.92 11.59
C VAL A 665 15.50 -22.61 12.04
N ASP A 666 14.50 -23.13 11.32
CA ASP A 666 13.09 -22.98 11.65
C ASP A 666 12.74 -23.86 12.88
N THR A 667 11.56 -23.62 13.46
CA THR A 667 11.06 -24.31 14.67
C THR A 667 10.92 -25.82 14.51
N ASP A 668 10.78 -26.32 13.28
CA ASP A 668 10.72 -27.74 12.93
C ASP A 668 12.11 -28.38 12.70
N GLY A 669 13.18 -27.59 12.82
CA GLY A 669 14.57 -28.02 12.56
C GLY A 669 15.03 -27.84 11.12
N THR A 670 14.20 -27.31 10.22
CA THR A 670 14.57 -27.05 8.82
C THR A 670 15.60 -25.93 8.73
N HIS A 671 16.71 -26.18 8.04
CA HIS A 671 17.69 -25.13 7.74
C HIS A 671 17.18 -24.28 6.58
N VAL A 672 17.02 -22.98 6.81
CA VAL A 672 16.52 -22.00 5.83
C VAL A 672 17.64 -21.01 5.51
N PRO A 673 18.17 -21.00 4.26
CA PRO A 673 19.17 -20.03 3.83
C PRO A 673 18.68 -18.58 3.86
N ALA A 674 19.62 -17.64 3.99
CA ALA A 674 19.35 -16.20 3.97
C ALA A 674 18.62 -15.75 2.69
N LEU A 675 18.92 -16.39 1.55
CA LEU A 675 18.24 -16.15 0.29
C LEU A 675 16.74 -16.45 0.36
N ASP A 676 16.36 -17.56 0.99
CA ASP A 676 14.96 -17.97 1.13
C ASP A 676 14.24 -17.07 2.15
N VAL A 677 14.92 -16.69 3.22
CA VAL A 677 14.41 -15.68 4.17
C VAL A 677 14.14 -14.35 3.45
N ALA A 678 15.10 -13.83 2.69
CA ALA A 678 14.93 -12.62 1.90
C ALA A 678 13.79 -12.76 0.88
N THR A 679 13.69 -13.90 0.21
CA THR A 679 12.60 -14.22 -0.73
C THR A 679 11.23 -14.11 -0.08
N MET A 680 11.06 -14.62 1.15
CA MET A 680 9.81 -14.50 1.92
C MET A 680 9.47 -13.04 2.24
N TYR A 681 10.47 -12.23 2.62
CA TYR A 681 10.30 -10.81 2.85
C TYR A 681 9.92 -10.04 1.59
N PHE A 682 10.58 -10.31 0.45
CA PHE A 682 10.24 -9.70 -0.83
C PHE A 682 8.82 -10.04 -1.29
N LYS A 683 8.42 -11.33 -1.21
CA LYS A 683 7.05 -11.76 -1.50
C LYS A 683 6.00 -11.15 -0.57
N SER A 684 6.42 -10.72 0.62
CA SER A 684 5.54 -10.09 1.60
C SER A 684 5.43 -8.57 1.45
N GLY A 685 6.22 -7.94 0.58
CA GLY A 685 6.10 -6.52 0.25
C GLY A 685 7.37 -5.69 0.45
N ALA A 686 8.46 -6.27 0.95
CA ALA A 686 9.75 -5.58 1.00
C ALA A 686 10.35 -5.45 -0.41
N ASP A 687 11.09 -4.38 -0.65
CA ASP A 687 11.86 -4.18 -1.89
C ASP A 687 13.37 -4.32 -1.65
N LYS A 688 13.81 -4.08 -0.41
CA LYS A 688 15.20 -4.18 0.01
C LYS A 688 15.31 -4.88 1.36
N VAL A 689 16.38 -5.64 1.54
CA VAL A 689 16.74 -6.28 2.81
C VAL A 689 18.02 -5.66 3.35
N SER A 690 18.07 -5.43 4.66
CA SER A 690 19.23 -4.86 5.35
C SER A 690 19.95 -5.91 6.21
N ILE A 691 21.24 -6.07 5.96
CA ILE A 691 22.15 -7.01 6.63
C ILE A 691 23.04 -6.24 7.60
N GLY A 692 23.06 -6.66 8.86
CA GLY A 692 23.85 -6.02 9.93
C GLY A 692 25.08 -6.85 10.33
N SER A 693 25.02 -7.52 11.48
CA SER A 693 26.18 -8.22 12.05
C SER A 693 26.85 -9.25 11.13
N ASP A 694 26.06 -9.98 10.34
CA ASP A 694 26.60 -10.98 9.40
C ASP A 694 27.47 -10.35 8.31
N ALA A 695 27.27 -9.07 7.99
CA ALA A 695 28.13 -8.35 7.06
C ALA A 695 29.55 -8.15 7.62
N VAL A 696 29.68 -7.95 8.94
CA VAL A 696 30.97 -7.82 9.61
C VAL A 696 31.72 -9.16 9.62
N PHE A 697 31.02 -10.25 9.95
CA PHE A 697 31.62 -11.59 9.92
C PHE A 697 32.04 -11.99 8.49
N ALA A 698 31.20 -11.69 7.50
CA ALA A 698 31.53 -11.90 6.09
C ALA A 698 32.78 -11.10 5.68
N ALA A 699 32.92 -9.86 6.15
CA ALA A 699 34.10 -9.03 5.88
C ALA A 699 35.37 -9.60 6.54
N GLU A 700 35.28 -10.06 7.80
CA GLU A 700 36.38 -10.75 8.49
C GLU A 700 36.86 -11.96 7.67
N ASP A 701 35.93 -12.81 7.22
CA ASP A 701 36.22 -13.98 6.38
C ASP A 701 36.83 -13.60 5.02
N TYR A 702 36.33 -12.53 4.39
CA TYR A 702 36.85 -12.03 3.12
C TYR A 702 38.30 -11.58 3.20
N PHE A 703 38.67 -10.83 4.25
CA PHE A 703 40.06 -10.42 4.46
C PHE A 703 40.94 -11.60 4.87
N ALA A 704 40.45 -12.51 5.73
CA ALA A 704 41.16 -13.73 6.09
C ALA A 704 41.45 -14.62 4.88
N ALA A 705 40.54 -14.67 3.91
CA ALA A 705 40.69 -15.38 2.64
C ALA A 705 41.56 -14.65 1.59
N GLY A 706 42.17 -13.51 1.94
CA GLY A 706 42.99 -12.71 1.03
C GLY A 706 42.17 -11.98 -0.03
N LYS A 707 41.04 -11.38 0.37
CA LYS A 707 40.11 -10.62 -0.50
C LYS A 707 39.44 -11.47 -1.58
N LYS A 708 39.13 -12.73 -1.27
CA LYS A 708 38.44 -13.65 -2.18
C LYS A 708 36.97 -13.79 -1.81
N LEU A 709 36.11 -13.66 -2.80
CA LEU A 709 34.68 -13.89 -2.67
C LEU A 709 34.40 -15.38 -2.41
N SER A 710 33.49 -15.65 -1.49
CA SER A 710 33.14 -17.01 -1.07
C SER A 710 32.02 -17.61 -1.91
N GLY A 711 31.21 -16.74 -2.53
CA GLY A 711 29.97 -17.06 -3.23
C GLY A 711 28.84 -17.55 -2.34
N ARG A 712 29.02 -17.51 -1.01
CA ARG A 712 28.15 -18.17 -0.03
C ARG A 712 27.52 -17.23 0.99
N THR A 713 27.99 -15.99 1.09
CA THR A 713 27.44 -15.03 2.06
C THR A 713 26.01 -14.64 1.67
N ALA A 714 25.24 -14.16 2.66
CA ALA A 714 23.91 -13.59 2.40
C ALA A 714 23.96 -12.44 1.37
N ILE A 715 25.00 -11.60 1.42
CA ILE A 715 25.19 -10.48 0.49
C ILE A 715 25.36 -11.01 -0.94
N GLU A 716 26.28 -11.96 -1.16
CA GLU A 716 26.56 -12.54 -2.48
C GLU A 716 25.33 -13.27 -3.04
N THR A 717 24.69 -14.13 -2.23
CA THR A 717 23.56 -14.95 -2.69
C THR A 717 22.33 -14.13 -3.04
N ILE A 718 21.97 -13.14 -2.20
CA ILE A 718 20.80 -12.28 -2.43
C ILE A 718 21.06 -11.32 -3.60
N SER A 719 22.24 -10.70 -3.67
CA SER A 719 22.56 -9.76 -4.76
C SER A 719 22.68 -10.46 -6.12
N ASN A 720 23.17 -11.70 -6.18
CA ASN A 720 23.18 -12.48 -7.42
C ASN A 720 21.78 -12.83 -7.92
N ALA A 721 20.82 -13.05 -7.02
CA ALA A 721 19.44 -13.39 -7.39
C ALA A 721 18.59 -12.15 -7.72
N TYR A 722 18.69 -11.10 -6.89
CA TYR A 722 17.80 -9.93 -6.91
C TYR A 722 18.47 -8.63 -7.35
N GLY A 723 19.76 -8.69 -7.72
CA GLY A 723 20.59 -7.53 -8.03
C GLY A 723 21.13 -6.84 -6.78
N LYS A 724 22.23 -6.10 -6.95
CA LYS A 724 22.88 -5.36 -5.85
C LYS A 724 21.92 -4.42 -5.14
N GLN A 725 21.03 -3.79 -5.90
CA GLN A 725 20.03 -2.83 -5.43
C GLN A 725 19.08 -3.36 -4.36
N ALA A 726 18.93 -4.69 -4.22
CA ALA A 726 18.06 -5.31 -3.23
C ALA A 726 18.75 -5.48 -1.85
N VAL A 727 20.08 -5.32 -1.78
CA VAL A 727 20.88 -5.56 -0.57
C VAL A 727 21.42 -4.26 -0.01
N VAL A 728 20.94 -3.92 1.19
CA VAL A 728 21.44 -2.82 2.02
C VAL A 728 22.32 -3.41 3.12
N VAL A 729 23.44 -2.76 3.45
CA VAL A 729 24.25 -3.14 4.61
C VAL A 729 24.17 -2.06 5.68
N SER A 730 23.69 -2.44 6.87
CA SER A 730 23.65 -1.56 8.04
C SER A 730 24.99 -1.61 8.76
N VAL A 731 25.65 -0.47 8.84
CA VAL A 731 26.96 -0.32 9.46
C VAL A 731 26.84 0.52 10.72
N ASP A 732 27.36 0.00 11.84
CA ASP A 732 27.29 0.61 13.16
C ASP A 732 28.72 0.96 13.67
N PRO A 733 29.35 2.02 13.15
CA PRO A 733 30.68 2.45 13.54
C PRO A 733 30.67 3.27 14.83
N LYS A 734 31.79 3.20 15.56
CA LYS A 734 32.09 4.01 16.74
C LYS A 734 33.47 4.64 16.61
N ARG A 735 33.59 5.92 16.95
CA ARG A 735 34.84 6.67 16.84
C ARG A 735 35.84 6.22 17.91
N VAL A 736 37.09 5.96 17.50
CA VAL A 736 38.23 5.62 18.36
C VAL A 736 39.38 6.58 18.06
N TYR A 737 39.85 7.28 19.10
CA TYR A 737 40.94 8.26 18.98
C TYR A 737 42.31 7.61 19.15
N VAL A 738 43.30 8.14 18.44
CA VAL A 738 44.72 7.74 18.50
C VAL A 738 45.61 8.99 18.46
N ASP A 739 46.82 8.89 19.01
CA ASP A 739 47.75 10.03 19.03
C ASP A 739 48.34 10.28 17.64
N ARG A 740 48.63 9.20 16.91
CA ARG A 740 49.20 9.22 15.57
C ARG A 740 48.58 8.14 14.68
N PRO A 741 48.55 8.35 13.35
CA PRO A 741 48.09 7.33 12.39
C PRO A 741 48.78 5.97 12.55
N GLU A 742 50.04 5.97 12.97
CA GLU A 742 50.85 4.75 13.09
C GLU A 742 50.53 3.91 14.34
N ASP A 743 49.72 4.42 15.27
CA ASP A 743 49.35 3.71 16.51
C ASP A 743 48.32 2.59 16.26
N THR A 744 47.80 2.49 15.05
CA THR A 744 46.85 1.46 14.62
C THR A 744 47.13 1.01 13.20
N ASN A 745 46.74 -0.22 12.86
CA ASN A 745 46.80 -0.72 11.49
C ASN A 745 45.55 -0.31 10.67
N HIS A 746 44.59 0.35 11.32
CA HIS A 746 43.34 0.77 10.72
C HIS A 746 43.45 2.11 9.99
N HIS A 747 42.54 2.35 9.05
CA HIS A 747 42.48 3.65 8.39
C HIS A 747 42.09 4.76 9.36
N THR A 748 43.01 5.71 9.60
CA THR A 748 42.76 6.90 10.43
C THR A 748 42.56 8.15 9.57
N LEU A 749 41.72 9.07 10.05
CA LEU A 749 41.60 10.43 9.54
C LEU A 749 41.93 11.44 10.63
N LYS A 750 42.34 12.63 10.20
CA LYS A 750 42.54 13.78 11.09
C LYS A 750 41.18 14.44 11.33
N THR A 751 40.71 14.42 12.57
CA THR A 751 39.40 14.98 12.93
C THR A 751 39.48 16.45 13.31
N LEU A 752 38.43 17.20 12.98
CA LEU A 752 38.18 18.56 13.43
C LEU A 752 37.71 18.64 14.88
N TYR A 753 37.42 17.50 15.51
CA TYR A 753 36.88 17.41 16.87
C TYR A 753 37.83 16.60 17.77
N PRO A 754 38.87 17.23 18.34
CA PRO A 754 39.78 16.54 19.25
C PRO A 754 39.07 16.07 20.51
N ASN A 755 39.51 14.94 21.07
CA ASN A 755 38.99 14.48 22.37
C ASN A 755 39.59 15.27 23.55
N ALA A 756 39.16 14.96 24.77
CA ALA A 756 39.66 15.62 25.99
C ALA A 756 41.18 15.44 26.22
N ALA A 757 41.80 14.43 25.62
CA ALA A 757 43.24 14.19 25.68
C ALA A 757 44.02 14.95 24.58
N GLY A 758 43.34 15.71 23.71
CA GLY A 758 43.96 16.45 22.60
C GLY A 758 44.33 15.59 21.39
N GLN A 759 43.83 14.35 21.32
CA GLN A 759 44.07 13.46 20.19
C GLN A 759 43.30 13.97 18.96
N ASN A 760 44.03 14.20 17.86
CA ASN A 760 43.51 14.81 16.64
C ASN A 760 43.32 13.79 15.50
N PHE A 761 43.61 12.51 15.74
CA PHE A 761 43.40 11.43 14.79
C PHE A 761 42.38 10.45 15.35
N CYS A 762 41.53 9.92 14.49
CA CYS A 762 40.59 8.87 14.85
C CYS A 762 40.35 7.91 13.70
N TRP A 763 39.85 6.73 14.03
CA TRP A 763 39.29 5.78 13.09
C TRP A 763 37.90 5.34 13.58
N TYR A 764 37.15 4.68 12.73
CA TYR A 764 35.80 4.24 13.02
C TYR A 764 35.74 2.72 13.13
N GLN A 765 35.60 2.23 14.35
CA GLN A 765 35.56 0.81 14.67
C GLN A 765 34.15 0.26 14.46
N CYS A 766 34.03 -0.85 13.73
CA CYS A 766 32.74 -1.51 13.50
C CYS A 766 32.27 -2.30 14.71
N THR A 767 30.96 -2.44 14.84
CA THR A 767 30.31 -3.19 15.91
C THR A 767 29.30 -4.20 15.37
N VAL A 768 28.97 -5.18 16.20
CA VAL A 768 27.96 -6.22 15.93
C VAL A 768 26.98 -6.34 17.10
N LYS A 769 25.93 -7.15 16.92
CA LYS A 769 24.87 -7.41 17.92
C LYS A 769 24.17 -6.12 18.40
N GLY A 770 23.94 -5.19 17.47
CA GLY A 770 23.33 -3.89 17.73
C GLY A 770 24.19 -3.00 18.62
N GLY A 771 25.44 -2.76 18.21
CA GLY A 771 26.35 -1.84 18.93
C GLY A 771 27.00 -2.37 20.20
N ARG A 772 26.72 -3.62 20.62
CA ARG A 772 27.13 -4.15 21.94
C ARG A 772 28.51 -4.79 21.97
N GLU A 773 29.01 -5.20 20.82
CA GLU A 773 30.28 -5.90 20.69
C GLU A 773 31.11 -5.22 19.60
N THR A 774 32.30 -4.75 19.94
CA THR A 774 33.24 -4.13 18.99
C THR A 774 34.03 -5.22 18.27
N ARG A 775 34.42 -4.95 17.03
CA ARG A 775 35.29 -5.81 16.22
C ARG A 775 36.55 -5.07 15.80
N ASP A 776 37.62 -5.81 15.61
CA ASP A 776 38.91 -5.28 15.14
C ASP A 776 38.86 -5.07 13.62
N MET A 777 37.98 -4.17 13.20
CA MET A 777 37.63 -3.89 11.82
C MET A 777 37.26 -2.42 11.72
N ASP A 778 37.88 -1.70 10.80
CA ASP A 778 37.51 -0.32 10.51
C ASP A 778 36.38 -0.24 9.48
N VAL A 779 35.68 0.91 9.48
CA VAL A 779 34.53 1.14 8.61
C VAL A 779 34.89 1.01 7.13
N ARG A 780 36.08 1.44 6.70
CA ARG A 780 36.52 1.37 5.30
C ARG A 780 36.73 -0.08 4.87
N GLN A 781 37.39 -0.88 5.72
CA GLN A 781 37.55 -2.31 5.48
C GLN A 781 36.19 -2.98 5.28
N LEU A 782 35.23 -2.72 6.18
CA LEU A 782 33.90 -3.28 6.08
C LEU A 782 33.19 -2.86 4.79
N VAL A 783 33.10 -1.56 4.49
CA VAL A 783 32.33 -1.09 3.34
C VAL A 783 32.93 -1.55 2.00
N GLN A 784 34.26 -1.65 1.91
CA GLN A 784 34.94 -2.18 0.72
C GLN A 784 34.68 -3.67 0.51
N ALA A 785 34.68 -4.45 1.60
CA ALA A 785 34.40 -5.89 1.54
C ALA A 785 32.97 -6.15 1.07
N VAL A 786 31.98 -5.44 1.64
CA VAL A 786 30.57 -5.68 1.31
C VAL A 786 30.19 -5.14 -0.08
N GLU A 787 30.80 -4.05 -0.53
CA GLU A 787 30.66 -3.58 -1.92
C GLU A 787 31.17 -4.66 -2.91
N ALA A 788 32.35 -5.25 -2.62
CA ALA A 788 32.91 -6.33 -3.42
C ALA A 788 31.99 -7.58 -3.44
N MET A 789 31.33 -7.89 -2.33
CA MET A 789 30.37 -8.98 -2.21
C MET A 789 29.04 -8.74 -2.94
N GLY A 790 28.74 -7.49 -3.32
CA GLY A 790 27.53 -7.16 -4.07
C GLY A 790 26.46 -6.37 -3.29
N ALA A 791 26.79 -5.75 -2.16
CA ALA A 791 25.91 -4.76 -1.55
C ALA A 791 25.66 -3.61 -2.53
N GLY A 792 24.42 -3.11 -2.59
CA GLY A 792 24.05 -2.00 -3.47
C GLY A 792 23.78 -0.69 -2.75
N GLU A 793 23.77 -0.68 -1.41
CA GLU A 793 23.57 0.52 -0.62
C GLU A 793 24.09 0.32 0.81
N ILE A 794 24.72 1.35 1.39
CA ILE A 794 25.16 1.35 2.79
C ILE A 794 24.21 2.21 3.61
N LEU A 795 23.61 1.62 4.65
CA LEU A 795 22.97 2.35 5.73
C LEU A 795 24.02 2.68 6.80
N LEU A 796 24.54 3.90 6.76
CA LEU A 796 25.65 4.34 7.60
C LEU A 796 25.10 5.00 8.87
N ASN A 797 24.97 4.20 9.93
CA ASN A 797 24.64 4.70 11.26
C ASN A 797 25.88 5.31 11.91
N CYS A 798 25.71 5.94 13.07
CA CYS A 798 26.81 6.44 13.87
C CYS A 798 26.45 6.32 15.35
N ILE A 799 27.12 5.41 16.07
CA ILE A 799 26.81 5.13 17.49
C ILE A 799 26.95 6.39 18.35
N ASP A 800 27.95 7.22 18.06
CA ASP A 800 28.23 8.43 18.85
C ASP A 800 27.21 9.56 18.61
N LYS A 801 26.50 9.53 17.47
CA LYS A 801 25.46 10.51 17.12
C LYS A 801 24.04 10.02 17.40
N ASP A 802 23.86 8.73 17.65
CA ASP A 802 22.55 8.13 17.81
C ASP A 802 21.77 8.72 19.00
N GLY A 803 20.52 9.12 18.77
CA GLY A 803 19.67 9.80 19.76
C GLY A 803 20.11 11.21 20.18
N SER A 804 21.25 11.73 19.68
CA SER A 804 21.77 13.05 20.10
C SER A 804 20.97 14.24 19.58
N ASN A 805 20.25 14.07 18.46
CA ASN A 805 19.57 15.14 17.72
C ASN A 805 20.50 16.34 17.43
N SER A 806 21.80 16.10 17.17
CA SER A 806 22.85 17.13 16.99
C SER A 806 23.43 17.21 15.58
N GLY A 807 22.81 16.53 14.62
CA GLY A 807 23.28 16.42 13.23
C GLY A 807 24.03 15.11 12.98
N PHE A 808 24.23 14.80 11.71
CA PHE A 808 24.94 13.60 11.25
C PHE A 808 26.46 13.74 11.47
N ASP A 809 27.19 12.62 11.45
CA ASP A 809 28.66 12.65 11.43
C ASP A 809 29.18 12.85 10.00
N LEU A 810 29.51 14.09 9.66
CA LEU A 810 29.95 14.47 8.32
C LEU A 810 31.34 13.91 7.97
N GLU A 811 32.23 13.73 8.96
CA GLU A 811 33.57 13.16 8.72
C GLU A 811 33.47 11.69 8.36
N LEU A 812 32.64 10.94 9.08
CA LEU A 812 32.33 9.54 8.80
C LEU A 812 31.75 9.36 7.39
N ILE A 813 30.77 10.18 7.01
CA ILE A 813 30.11 10.09 5.71
C ILE A 813 31.11 10.33 4.58
N ASN A 814 31.92 11.39 4.69
CA ASN A 814 32.93 11.71 3.68
C ASN A 814 34.02 10.64 3.61
N ASP A 815 34.41 10.07 4.75
CA ASP A 815 35.40 8.99 4.81
C ASP A 815 34.91 7.73 4.09
N VAL A 816 33.66 7.33 4.32
CA VAL A 816 33.03 6.18 3.65
C VAL A 816 32.81 6.47 2.17
N LYS A 817 32.31 7.65 1.79
CA LYS A 817 32.13 8.02 0.36
C LYS A 817 33.45 8.06 -0.42
N ALA A 818 34.58 8.31 0.24
CA ALA A 818 35.89 8.23 -0.40
C ALA A 818 36.38 6.77 -0.59
N ALA A 819 35.78 5.79 0.07
CA ALA A 819 36.21 4.40 0.06
C ALA A 819 35.45 3.49 -0.91
N ILE A 820 34.21 3.85 -1.28
CA ILE A 820 33.28 3.03 -2.09
C ILE A 820 32.53 3.85 -3.14
N LYS A 821 31.90 3.17 -4.09
CA LYS A 821 31.12 3.74 -5.20
C LYS A 821 29.62 3.42 -5.14
N ILE A 822 29.17 2.63 -4.17
CA ILE A 822 27.73 2.41 -3.95
C ILE A 822 27.09 3.55 -3.14
N PRO A 823 25.76 3.74 -3.26
CA PRO A 823 25.01 4.72 -2.48
C PRO A 823 25.21 4.59 -0.96
N VAL A 824 25.30 5.73 -0.27
CA VAL A 824 25.36 5.83 1.19
C VAL A 824 24.16 6.62 1.71
N ILE A 825 23.46 6.04 2.68
CA ILE A 825 22.41 6.68 3.46
C ILE A 825 23.03 7.20 4.75
N ALA A 826 22.99 8.51 4.97
CA ALA A 826 23.34 9.11 6.24
C ALA A 826 22.27 8.82 7.30
N SER A 827 22.66 8.23 8.42
CA SER A 827 21.77 7.87 9.54
C SER A 827 22.39 8.27 10.89
N SER A 828 21.57 8.28 11.94
CA SER A 828 21.88 8.70 13.32
C SER A 828 22.25 10.18 13.50
N GLY A 829 21.52 10.87 14.38
CA GLY A 829 21.81 12.26 14.79
C GLY A 829 20.87 13.34 14.22
N ALA A 830 20.06 13.02 13.21
CA ALA A 830 19.03 13.92 12.69
C ALA A 830 18.02 14.32 13.79
N GLY A 831 17.68 15.60 13.86
CA GLY A 831 16.80 16.16 14.90
C GLY A 831 15.95 17.33 14.43
N VAL A 832 16.48 18.12 13.48
CA VAL A 832 15.77 19.23 12.83
C VAL A 832 15.97 19.18 11.31
N PRO A 833 15.09 19.80 10.50
CA PRO A 833 15.24 19.88 9.04
C PRO A 833 16.60 20.41 8.58
N GLY A 834 17.20 21.34 9.33
CA GLY A 834 18.52 21.89 9.01
C GLY A 834 19.64 20.86 8.96
N HIS A 835 19.54 19.74 9.70
CA HIS A 835 20.55 18.67 9.63
C HIS A 835 20.52 17.94 8.28
N PHE A 836 19.35 17.86 7.62
CA PHE A 836 19.26 17.30 6.27
C PHE A 836 19.88 18.24 5.24
N ALA A 837 19.61 19.55 5.34
CA ALA A 837 20.23 20.55 4.46
C ALA A 837 21.75 20.58 4.64
N GLU A 838 22.23 20.48 5.88
CA GLU A 838 23.66 20.42 6.20
C GLU A 838 24.33 19.19 5.59
N VAL A 839 23.77 17.99 5.77
CA VAL A 839 24.42 16.76 5.27
C VAL A 839 24.44 16.73 3.74
N PHE A 840 23.38 17.19 3.06
CA PHE A 840 23.34 17.24 1.59
C PHE A 840 24.21 18.35 0.99
N SER A 841 24.50 19.42 1.74
CA SER A 841 25.39 20.51 1.27
C SER A 841 26.86 20.23 1.52
N LYS A 842 27.20 19.59 2.65
CA LYS A 842 28.59 19.38 3.08
C LYS A 842 29.16 18.00 2.75
N THR A 843 28.34 17.09 2.24
CA THR A 843 28.76 15.72 1.88
C THR A 843 28.14 15.31 0.55
N THR A 844 28.67 14.24 -0.04
CA THR A 844 28.12 13.60 -1.23
C THR A 844 27.21 12.41 -0.87
N THR A 845 26.53 12.44 0.27
CA THR A 845 25.58 11.39 0.67
C THR A 845 24.43 11.31 -0.33
N ASP A 846 23.93 10.10 -0.56
CA ASP A 846 22.91 9.83 -1.59
C ASP A 846 21.49 9.92 -1.01
N ALA A 847 21.35 9.64 0.28
CA ALA A 847 20.10 9.80 1.03
C ALA A 847 20.39 10.15 2.49
N ALA A 848 19.35 10.59 3.20
CA ALA A 848 19.38 10.82 4.63
C ALA A 848 18.15 10.21 5.30
N LEU A 849 18.36 9.59 6.45
CA LEU A 849 17.35 8.85 7.21
C LEU A 849 17.05 9.55 8.53
N GLY A 850 15.76 9.71 8.81
CA GLY A 850 15.25 10.16 10.11
C GLY A 850 14.38 9.09 10.77
N ALA A 851 14.49 8.97 12.09
CA ALA A 851 13.68 8.07 12.91
C ALA A 851 12.96 8.85 14.02
N GLY A 852 13.67 9.15 15.11
CA GLY A 852 13.12 9.77 16.32
C GLY A 852 12.30 11.05 16.08
N MET A 853 12.82 11.98 15.28
CA MET A 853 12.14 13.26 15.00
C MET A 853 10.77 13.08 14.29
N PHE A 854 10.66 12.06 13.43
CA PHE A 854 9.40 11.73 12.75
C PHE A 854 8.46 10.96 13.67
N HIS A 855 8.98 10.02 14.48
CA HIS A 855 8.20 9.27 15.47
C HIS A 855 7.55 10.19 16.50
N ARG A 856 8.31 11.14 17.03
CA ARG A 856 7.87 12.09 18.06
C ARG A 856 6.96 13.17 17.50
N GLY A 857 6.82 13.25 16.17
CA GLY A 857 6.03 14.28 15.50
C GLY A 857 6.59 15.70 15.69
N GLU A 858 7.88 15.81 16.03
CA GLU A 858 8.59 17.10 16.12
C GLU A 858 8.65 17.75 14.74
N TYR A 859 8.91 16.93 13.73
CA TYR A 859 8.82 17.31 12.34
C TYR A 859 8.18 16.18 11.52
N THR A 860 7.54 16.55 10.40
CA THR A 860 7.09 15.61 9.38
C THR A 860 8.10 15.53 8.25
N VAL A 861 8.02 14.48 7.43
CA VAL A 861 8.85 14.38 6.21
C VAL A 861 8.57 15.54 5.25
N SER A 862 7.30 15.97 5.14
CA SER A 862 6.93 17.14 4.33
C SER A 862 7.62 18.41 4.80
N GLN A 863 7.74 18.63 6.12
CA GLN A 863 8.44 19.81 6.65
C GLN A 863 9.94 19.78 6.34
N VAL A 864 10.58 18.60 6.41
CA VAL A 864 11.98 18.44 5.99
C VAL A 864 12.12 18.75 4.51
N LYS A 865 11.24 18.22 3.66
CA LYS A 865 11.27 18.47 2.21
C LYS A 865 11.01 19.92 1.83
N ASN A 866 10.07 20.59 2.50
CA ASN A 866 9.81 22.01 2.28
C ASN A 866 11.03 22.87 2.64
N HIS A 867 11.73 22.53 3.73
CA HIS A 867 12.96 23.19 4.10
C HIS A 867 14.08 22.95 3.07
N LEU A 868 14.28 21.69 2.64
CA LEU A 868 15.25 21.35 1.59
C LEU A 868 14.95 22.10 0.28
N GLN A 869 13.69 22.18 -0.12
CA GLN A 869 13.28 22.91 -1.31
C GLN A 869 13.56 24.42 -1.18
N ALA A 870 13.33 25.01 0.00
CA ALA A 870 13.62 26.42 0.26
C ALA A 870 15.13 26.73 0.20
N GLU A 871 15.97 25.76 0.55
CA GLU A 871 17.44 25.81 0.41
C GLU A 871 17.94 25.48 -1.01
N GLY A 872 17.02 25.25 -1.96
CA GLY A 872 17.35 25.00 -3.37
C GLY A 872 17.64 23.53 -3.72
N PHE A 873 17.37 22.58 -2.82
CA PHE A 873 17.50 21.15 -3.15
C PHE A 873 16.28 20.63 -3.91
N LEU A 874 16.54 19.79 -4.92
CA LEU A 874 15.51 19.05 -5.62
C LEU A 874 14.95 17.93 -4.72
N VAL A 875 13.65 17.95 -4.45
CA VAL A 875 12.94 16.96 -3.62
C VAL A 875 11.69 16.46 -4.31
N ARG A 876 11.29 15.21 -4.02
CA ARG A 876 9.99 14.70 -4.46
C ARG A 876 8.86 15.34 -3.67
N GLN A 877 7.89 15.93 -4.36
CA GLN A 877 6.65 16.42 -3.76
C GLN A 877 5.61 15.30 -3.65
N PHE A 878 4.86 15.27 -2.56
CA PHE A 878 3.77 14.31 -2.40
C PHE A 878 2.57 14.73 -3.26
N GLU A 879 2.03 13.80 -4.04
CA GLU A 879 0.82 14.00 -4.84
C GLU A 879 -0.36 13.36 -4.12
N ALA A 880 -1.45 14.11 -3.92
CA ALA A 880 -2.59 13.67 -3.10
C ALA A 880 -3.69 12.91 -3.88
N ALA A 881 -3.68 12.93 -5.22
CA ALA A 881 -4.73 12.35 -6.04
C ALA A 881 -4.20 11.75 -7.36
N ILE A 882 -4.78 10.60 -7.74
CA ILE A 882 -4.46 9.83 -8.96
C ILE A 882 -4.97 10.54 -10.21
#